data_AF-A0A640KPE5-F1
#
_entry.id   AF-A0A640KPE5-F1
#
_cell.length_a   1.000
_cell.length_b   1.000
_cell.length_c   1.000
_cell.angle_alpha   90.00
_cell.angle_beta   90.00
_cell.angle_gamma   90.00
#
_symmetry.space_group_name_H-M   'P 1'
#
loop_
_entity.id
_entity.type
_entity.pdbx_description
1 polymer ?
#
loop_
_entity_poly.entity_id
_entity_poly.type
_entity_poly.pdbx_seq_one_letter_code
_entity_poly.pdbx_strand_id
1 'polypeptide(L)'
;MLNRYFTALAAKKLPNPGSSLLNPRSYRAKVRRAAAMGAQQEAHFEQQAMFAELGGPGGTGATSPPLSSSRTAKSRKQRRTHHVKQVVGKDVAERAKSMTDAEWESVPMADKHAFTKYMSELLREHPTEATEQQRRRYFETTMADPRDLDPSRTVRDEYERLKMGLPVQLKDPQRSLGVSQAIFESGDASLFDPDKVDALEDSMVQIKQVFTDYVRQRREGVSTETARRKLANMLADLNVETQRYLSHMFKYAEERVRQEVREERKRQLSELQRLRRLVLSSSRHRDSTPSESSAPTPSTSTSVPEGGACPSASSSAADEGLGADQETLSPSPAALAKTKRRAVLKRSLGKALGLELSVVESLITELEAQEKFMQFCEVFARLTVSRGFRHVPEDESLDAYTESLRRLYSVDANKLSTLDVVQYLAAKEEAHPVDWAKRWYERLLRIPLEHTADYKRLEAIRDGDTAALELQAHAASQADAPVSAGHEAAMQAERSAAGGRTQQAVRLVEKMFMRPDDPRLKSLHERRLRYIAYLQMERQIAQARENAKIFEGVEDTAEAEECRRLYAQILERKQRLTALGSSGKPAAAPIIGGGSTESVDRSAAATSSDVATAVAATAESVNVFESDAEAAALFEQISRITQSVICTYSRETRRRSKAAAKAETLKRVMQHVVVTNADGSHTDRAEDLQRLLQEKKNKVTQRLLSVLESDVKSDLEWLDSMDEAERPPLLPIPEGMSYVSAADVQAWKEVRDADKALAADPFRRNKKQFQPQLFGQQWQLPDKPLLFWGTGTRAVQQALEHAADDAERRRRGEPLAPPYPCPENPWGWRLVKDILDD
;
A
#
# COMPACT_ATOMS: atom_id res chain seq x y z
N MET A 1 -11.15 19.53 52.49
CA MET A 1 -9.76 19.58 51.98
C MET A 1 -8.84 18.48 52.53
N LEU A 2 -9.26 17.61 53.47
CA LEU A 2 -8.43 16.52 54.01
C LEU A 2 -8.51 15.17 53.25
N ASN A 3 -9.44 14.99 52.31
CA ASN A 3 -9.51 13.80 51.45
C ASN A 3 -8.73 13.89 50.11
N ARG A 4 -7.94 14.95 49.91
CA ARG A 4 -7.00 15.06 48.77
C ARG A 4 -5.53 14.84 49.14
N TYR A 5 -5.23 14.61 50.43
CA TYR A 5 -3.86 14.36 50.90
C TYR A 5 -3.52 12.87 51.02
N PHE A 6 -4.50 11.96 51.08
CA PHE A 6 -4.23 10.53 51.21
C PHE A 6 -4.03 9.77 49.89
N THR A 7 -4.48 10.30 48.75
CA THR A 7 -4.25 9.68 47.43
C THR A 7 -2.90 10.05 46.80
N ALA A 8 -2.15 10.98 47.39
CA ALA A 8 -0.81 11.37 46.94
C ALA A 8 0.32 10.52 47.54
N LEU A 9 0.03 9.61 48.49
CA LEU A 9 1.05 8.78 49.17
C LEU A 9 1.13 7.33 48.66
N ALA A 10 0.27 6.91 47.72
CA ALA A 10 0.26 5.55 47.17
C ALA A 10 1.03 5.41 45.83
N ALA A 11 1.48 6.50 45.20
CA ALA A 11 2.29 6.46 43.99
C ALA A 11 3.78 6.59 44.35
N LYS A 12 4.44 5.46 44.66
CA LYS A 12 5.91 5.37 44.65
C LYS A 12 6.42 5.55 43.22
N LYS A 13 6.67 6.80 42.80
CA LYS A 13 7.58 7.13 41.69
C LYS A 13 8.65 8.06 42.23
N LEU A 14 9.86 7.53 42.41
CA LEU A 14 11.07 8.33 42.57
C LEU A 14 11.32 9.08 41.25
N PRO A 15 11.40 10.42 41.24
CA PRO A 15 11.80 11.15 40.04
C PRO A 15 13.32 11.12 39.84
N ASN A 16 13.74 11.01 38.58
CA ASN A 16 15.12 10.93 38.11
C ASN A 16 16.06 12.01 38.70
N PRO A 17 17.34 11.67 38.95
CA PRO A 17 18.35 12.56 39.49
C PRO A 17 18.78 13.56 38.40
N GLY A 18 18.11 14.71 38.38
CA GLY A 18 18.35 15.76 37.39
C GLY A 18 17.26 16.83 37.36
N SER A 19 16.10 16.57 37.97
CA SER A 19 15.03 17.57 38.08
C SER A 19 15.35 18.62 39.17
N SER A 20 15.18 19.90 38.84
CA SER A 20 15.55 21.08 39.64
C SER A 20 14.68 21.31 40.90
N LEU A 21 14.10 20.25 41.46
CA LEU A 21 13.25 20.28 42.66
C LEU A 21 14.00 19.95 43.96
N LEU A 22 15.31 19.65 43.88
CA LEU A 22 16.18 19.38 45.04
C LEU A 22 17.23 20.48 45.30
N ASN A 23 17.03 21.72 44.84
CA ASN A 23 17.86 22.84 45.29
C ASN A 23 17.24 23.51 46.53
N PRO A 24 17.76 23.31 47.75
CA PRO A 24 17.16 23.80 49.00
C PRO A 24 17.07 25.34 49.09
N ARG A 25 17.80 26.07 48.24
CA ARG A 25 17.70 27.53 48.14
C ARG A 25 16.45 28.02 47.38
N SER A 26 15.95 27.27 46.39
CA SER A 26 14.80 27.67 45.57
C SER A 26 13.45 27.36 46.23
N TYR A 27 13.37 26.29 47.05
CA TYR A 27 12.17 25.98 47.84
C TYR A 27 11.95 27.00 48.97
N ARG A 28 13.00 27.35 49.75
CA ARG A 28 12.91 28.40 50.78
C ARG A 28 12.60 29.78 50.22
N ALA A 29 13.03 30.08 48.98
CA ALA A 29 12.68 31.33 48.31
C ALA A 29 11.20 31.35 47.87
N LYS A 30 10.68 30.23 47.36
CA LYS A 30 9.25 30.11 47.01
C LYS A 30 8.34 30.13 48.24
N VAL A 31 8.73 29.49 49.35
CA VAL A 31 7.98 29.53 50.62
C VAL A 31 7.98 30.94 51.22
N ARG A 32 9.11 31.66 51.20
CA ARG A 32 9.15 33.07 51.64
C ARG A 32 8.28 33.98 50.78
N ARG A 33 8.23 33.75 49.47
CA ARG A 33 7.37 34.51 48.55
C ARG A 33 5.89 34.22 48.78
N ALA A 34 5.53 32.96 49.04
CA ALA A 34 4.16 32.57 49.37
C ALA A 34 3.73 33.13 50.74
N ALA A 35 4.60 33.10 51.75
CA ALA A 35 4.34 33.69 53.06
C ALA A 35 4.23 35.23 52.99
N ALA A 36 5.06 35.91 52.19
CA ALA A 36 4.96 37.36 51.99
C ALA A 36 3.67 37.76 51.25
N MET A 37 3.22 36.96 50.28
CA MET A 37 1.95 37.16 49.59
C MET A 37 0.76 36.91 50.52
N GLY A 38 0.84 35.90 51.40
CA GLY A 38 -0.16 35.64 52.45
C GLY A 38 -0.26 36.80 53.44
N ALA A 39 0.88 37.29 53.96
CA ALA A 39 0.92 38.44 54.86
C ALA A 39 0.43 39.74 54.21
N GLN A 40 0.68 39.94 52.91
CA GLN A 40 0.12 41.08 52.18
C GLN A 40 -1.40 40.96 51.99
N GLN A 41 -1.94 39.75 51.80
CA GLN A 41 -3.38 39.54 51.69
C GLN A 41 -4.09 39.68 53.05
N GLU A 42 -3.48 39.20 54.14
CA GLU A 42 -3.98 39.41 55.50
C GLU A 42 -3.98 40.89 55.88
N ALA A 43 -2.89 41.63 55.62
CA ALA A 43 -2.86 43.08 55.89
C ALA A 43 -3.90 43.86 55.07
N HIS A 44 -4.20 43.40 53.85
CA HIS A 44 -5.22 44.02 52.99
C HIS A 44 -6.66 43.64 53.40
N PHE A 45 -6.83 42.48 54.03
CA PHE A 45 -8.10 42.02 54.59
C PHE A 45 -8.36 42.68 55.97
N GLU A 46 -7.35 42.81 56.83
CA GLU A 46 -7.41 43.54 58.09
C GLU A 46 -7.67 45.04 57.87
N GLN A 47 -7.07 45.64 56.83
CA GLN A 47 -7.41 47.01 56.41
C GLN A 47 -8.84 47.16 55.86
N GLN A 48 -9.47 46.08 55.35
CA GLN A 48 -10.87 46.12 54.92
C GLN A 48 -11.84 45.77 56.07
N ALA A 49 -11.41 44.97 57.05
CA ALA A 49 -12.19 44.60 58.22
C ALA A 49 -12.26 45.73 59.28
N MET A 50 -11.23 46.58 59.39
CA MET A 50 -11.20 47.72 60.32
C MET A 50 -12.12 48.91 59.92
N PHE A 51 -12.75 48.87 58.74
CA PHE A 51 -13.65 49.94 58.26
C PHE A 51 -15.09 49.49 57.96
N ALA A 52 -15.46 48.27 58.38
CA ALA A 52 -16.79 47.69 58.11
C ALA A 52 -17.52 47.30 59.41
N GLU A 53 -17.74 48.25 60.32
CA GLU A 53 -18.80 48.12 61.33
C GLU A 53 -20.11 48.69 60.79
N LEU A 54 -21.10 47.79 60.75
CA LEU A 54 -22.48 48.01 60.35
C LEU A 54 -23.22 48.88 61.37
N GLY A 55 -23.77 50.00 60.90
CA GLY A 55 -25.02 50.53 61.42
C GLY A 55 -26.20 49.94 60.64
N GLY A 56 -27.10 49.23 61.32
CA GLY A 56 -28.47 48.98 60.81
C GLY A 56 -29.42 50.14 61.19
N PRO A 57 -30.74 50.06 60.94
CA PRO A 57 -31.49 49.04 60.19
C PRO A 57 -32.58 49.61 59.23
N GLY A 58 -33.12 48.73 58.36
CA GLY A 58 -34.57 48.65 58.07
C GLY A 58 -35.16 49.50 56.93
N GLY A 59 -35.95 48.85 56.05
CA GLY A 59 -36.98 49.53 55.26
C GLY A 59 -37.18 49.04 53.82
N THR A 60 -37.94 47.94 53.68
CA THR A 60 -38.90 47.58 52.61
C THR A 60 -38.93 48.35 51.29
N GLY A 61 -39.10 47.60 50.18
CA GLY A 61 -39.93 48.06 49.05
C GLY A 61 -39.28 47.94 47.68
N ALA A 62 -39.97 47.29 46.76
CA ALA A 62 -39.49 46.80 45.48
C ALA A 62 -39.48 47.84 44.33
N THR A 63 -38.79 47.43 43.25
CA THR A 63 -38.96 47.78 41.83
C THR A 63 -38.53 49.15 41.28
N SER A 64 -37.28 49.17 40.76
CA SER A 64 -36.83 49.56 39.39
C SER A 64 -37.02 51.02 38.87
N PRO A 65 -36.29 51.40 37.79
CA PRO A 65 -35.07 52.24 37.73
C PRO A 65 -35.41 53.69 37.22
N PRO A 66 -34.49 54.69 36.98
CA PRO A 66 -33.26 54.61 36.17
C PRO A 66 -32.07 55.56 36.51
N LEU A 67 -30.93 55.26 35.85
CA LEU A 67 -29.82 56.11 35.34
C LEU A 67 -29.41 57.42 36.09
N SER A 68 -28.16 57.47 36.58
CA SER A 68 -27.12 58.46 36.19
C SER A 68 -26.00 58.60 37.24
N SER A 69 -24.74 58.66 36.76
CA SER A 69 -23.58 59.39 37.32
C SER A 69 -23.02 59.01 38.71
N SER A 70 -21.72 58.65 38.76
CA SER A 70 -20.75 59.50 39.47
C SER A 70 -19.28 59.15 39.19
N ARG A 71 -18.53 60.23 38.92
CA ARG A 71 -17.08 60.34 38.86
C ARG A 71 -16.48 60.15 40.27
N THR A 72 -15.42 59.36 40.40
CA THR A 72 -14.54 59.40 41.58
C THR A 72 -13.33 60.30 41.30
N ALA A 73 -13.12 61.28 42.18
CA ALA A 73 -12.05 62.27 42.08
C ALA A 73 -10.68 61.63 42.38
N LYS A 74 -9.73 61.70 41.43
CA LYS A 74 -8.34 61.26 41.61
C LYS A 74 -7.62 62.18 42.60
N SER A 75 -6.97 61.61 43.61
CA SER A 75 -6.24 62.31 44.68
C SER A 75 -5.16 63.29 44.15
N ARG A 76 -4.99 64.45 44.79
CA ARG A 76 -4.01 65.52 44.43
C ARG A 76 -2.57 65.01 44.33
N LYS A 77 -2.20 63.96 45.09
CA LYS A 77 -0.89 63.30 45.05
C LYS A 77 -0.72 62.48 43.76
N GLN A 78 -1.80 61.88 43.28
CA GLN A 78 -1.88 61.15 42.00
C GLN A 78 -1.79 62.09 40.79
N ARG A 79 -2.33 63.31 40.89
CA ARG A 79 -2.19 64.35 39.84
C ARG A 79 -0.75 64.84 39.66
N ARG A 80 -0.01 65.06 40.76
CA ARG A 80 1.41 65.46 40.70
C ARG A 80 2.31 64.36 40.14
N THR A 81 2.12 63.11 40.58
CA THR A 81 2.91 61.98 40.05
C THR A 81 2.60 61.70 38.58
N HIS A 82 1.34 61.84 38.15
CA HIS A 82 0.96 61.74 36.75
C HIS A 82 1.57 62.86 35.91
N HIS A 83 1.58 64.10 36.39
CA HIS A 83 2.16 65.23 35.65
C HIS A 83 3.68 65.07 35.46
N VAL A 84 4.43 64.71 36.51
CA VAL A 84 5.87 64.46 36.42
C VAL A 84 6.17 63.27 35.50
N LYS A 85 5.38 62.20 35.59
CA LYS A 85 5.64 60.96 34.84
C LYS A 85 5.24 61.03 33.37
N GLN A 86 4.07 61.59 33.05
CA GLN A 86 3.55 61.61 31.68
C GLN A 86 3.81 62.91 30.91
N VAL A 87 3.95 64.05 31.58
CA VAL A 87 4.19 65.33 30.88
C VAL A 87 5.69 65.60 30.85
N VAL A 88 6.32 65.78 32.01
CA VAL A 88 7.77 66.06 32.08
C VAL A 88 8.59 64.90 31.50
N GLY A 89 8.28 63.65 31.88
CA GLY A 89 8.97 62.48 31.34
C GLY A 89 8.83 62.32 29.82
N LYS A 90 7.67 62.65 29.24
CA LYS A 90 7.42 62.60 27.80
C LYS A 90 8.13 63.74 27.05
N ASP A 91 8.09 64.95 27.59
CA ASP A 91 8.74 66.12 26.99
C ASP A 91 10.28 65.98 26.97
N VAL A 92 10.85 65.37 28.02
CA VAL A 92 12.27 65.03 28.05
C VAL A 92 12.57 63.90 27.07
N ALA A 93 11.69 62.90 26.94
CA ALA A 93 11.87 61.81 25.98
C ALA A 93 11.81 62.28 24.52
N GLU A 94 10.90 63.19 24.18
CA GLU A 94 10.82 63.78 22.84
C GLU A 94 12.07 64.59 22.50
N ARG A 95 12.55 65.43 23.44
CA ARG A 95 13.82 66.16 23.25
C ARG A 95 15.00 65.19 23.10
N ALA A 96 15.04 64.11 23.88
CA ALA A 96 16.11 63.12 23.85
C ALA A 96 16.26 62.42 22.47
N LYS A 97 15.26 62.46 21.58
CA LYS A 97 15.36 61.90 20.22
C LYS A 97 16.41 62.59 19.36
N SER A 98 16.77 63.84 19.66
CA SER A 98 17.71 64.63 18.85
C SER A 98 18.82 65.30 19.68
N MET A 99 18.93 64.98 20.98
CA MET A 99 19.91 65.62 21.88
C MET A 99 21.32 65.01 21.77
N THR A 100 22.32 65.89 21.74
CA THR A 100 23.75 65.52 21.78
C THR A 100 24.21 65.08 23.17
N ASP A 101 25.38 64.43 23.26
CA ASP A 101 25.91 63.89 24.53
C ASP A 101 26.13 64.99 25.59
N ALA A 102 26.67 66.14 25.17
CA ALA A 102 26.89 67.29 26.06
C ALA A 102 25.58 67.91 26.56
N GLU A 103 24.55 67.99 25.70
CA GLU A 103 23.23 68.50 26.10
C GLU A 103 22.54 67.54 27.06
N TRP A 104 22.72 66.23 26.91
CA TRP A 104 22.15 65.24 27.82
C TRP A 104 22.77 65.28 29.22
N GLU A 105 24.09 65.49 29.31
CA GLU A 105 24.77 65.64 30.60
C GLU A 105 24.21 66.83 31.39
N SER A 106 23.89 67.93 30.71
CA SER A 106 23.33 69.15 31.31
C SER A 106 21.89 69.02 31.85
N VAL A 107 21.16 67.94 31.52
CA VAL A 107 19.77 67.74 31.99
C VAL A 107 19.74 67.44 33.50
N PRO A 108 18.89 68.13 34.29
CA PRO A 108 18.75 67.88 35.72
C PRO A 108 18.39 66.43 36.05
N MET A 109 18.93 65.90 37.15
CA MET A 109 18.67 64.51 37.57
C MET A 109 17.19 64.21 37.83
N ALA A 110 16.41 65.19 38.29
CA ALA A 110 14.97 65.04 38.48
C ALA A 110 14.23 64.74 37.16
N ASP A 111 14.65 65.38 36.07
CA ASP A 111 14.09 65.20 34.73
C ASP A 111 14.58 63.90 34.10
N LYS A 112 15.85 63.51 34.33
CA LYS A 112 16.37 62.18 33.99
C LYS A 112 15.58 61.07 34.68
N HIS A 113 15.20 61.23 35.95
CA HIS A 113 14.35 60.26 36.65
C HIS A 113 12.90 60.23 36.16
N ALA A 114 12.36 61.35 35.69
CA ALA A 114 11.05 61.38 35.03
C ALA A 114 11.10 60.68 33.67
N PHE A 115 12.16 60.93 32.90
CA PHE A 115 12.46 60.27 31.63
C PHE A 115 12.62 58.76 31.79
N THR A 116 13.39 58.26 32.76
CA THR A 116 13.58 56.82 32.94
C THR A 116 12.28 56.12 33.31
N LYS A 117 11.43 56.73 34.14
CA LYS A 117 10.11 56.18 34.46
C LYS A 117 9.22 56.11 33.23
N TYR A 118 9.20 57.15 32.40
CA TYR A 118 8.44 57.17 31.15
C TYR A 118 8.96 56.14 30.15
N MET A 119 10.27 56.11 29.89
CA MET A 119 10.91 55.17 28.97
C MET A 119 10.77 53.71 29.40
N SER A 120 10.81 53.42 30.71
CA SER A 120 10.58 52.06 31.21
C SER A 120 9.16 51.55 30.91
N GLU A 121 8.16 52.44 30.85
CA GLU A 121 6.80 52.07 30.46
C GLU A 121 6.65 51.99 28.95
N LEU A 122 7.23 52.95 28.22
CA LEU A 122 7.20 52.97 26.77
C LEU A 122 7.90 51.74 26.16
N LEU A 123 9.07 51.35 26.67
CA LEU A 123 9.77 50.13 26.24
C LEU A 123 9.01 48.85 26.63
N ARG A 124 8.16 48.91 27.66
CA ARG A 124 7.33 47.77 28.06
C ARG A 124 6.11 47.63 27.16
N GLU A 125 5.44 48.73 26.85
CA GLU A 125 4.12 48.71 26.20
C GLU A 125 4.24 48.85 24.68
N HIS A 126 5.12 49.73 24.19
CA HIS A 126 5.33 50.05 22.78
C HIS A 126 6.83 50.15 22.44
N PRO A 127 7.59 49.03 22.47
CA PRO A 127 9.03 49.07 22.24
C PRO A 127 9.39 49.64 20.86
N THR A 128 8.55 49.47 19.83
CA THR A 128 8.87 49.98 18.49
C THR A 128 8.80 51.50 18.36
N GLU A 129 8.18 52.20 19.29
CA GLU A 129 8.10 53.67 19.28
C GLU A 129 9.38 54.34 19.82
N ALA A 130 10.21 53.62 20.58
CA ALA A 130 11.45 54.15 21.12
C ALA A 130 12.57 54.17 20.08
N THR A 131 13.12 55.35 19.80
CA THR A 131 14.29 55.50 18.92
C THR A 131 15.56 54.95 19.57
N GLU A 132 16.56 54.60 18.75
CA GLU A 132 17.85 54.10 19.24
C GLU A 132 18.56 55.08 20.17
N GLN A 133 18.46 56.39 19.88
CA GLN A 133 19.02 57.45 20.71
C GLN A 133 18.34 57.51 22.09
N GLN A 134 17.02 57.37 22.17
CA GLN A 134 16.30 57.29 23.45
C GLN A 134 16.68 56.02 24.25
N ARG A 135 16.88 54.88 23.57
CA ARG A 135 17.35 53.63 24.20
C ARG A 135 18.76 53.77 24.76
N ARG A 136 19.65 54.44 24.02
CA ARG A 136 21.01 54.75 24.47
C ARG A 136 21.01 55.68 25.70
N ARG A 137 20.19 56.74 25.72
CA ARG A 137 20.03 57.62 26.90
C ARG A 137 19.44 56.89 28.11
N TYR A 138 18.51 55.97 27.87
CA TYR A 138 17.96 55.12 28.94
C TYR A 138 19.03 54.20 29.53
N PHE A 139 19.86 53.58 28.69
CA PHE A 139 21.00 52.78 29.12
C PHE A 139 22.02 53.63 29.91
N GLU A 140 22.45 54.77 29.37
CA GLU A 140 23.40 55.68 30.02
C GLU A 140 22.91 56.17 31.40
N THR A 141 21.60 56.28 31.61
CA THR A 141 21.02 56.73 32.88
C THR A 141 20.70 55.62 33.88
N THR A 142 20.42 54.40 33.41
CA THR A 142 19.99 53.29 34.29
C THR A 142 21.00 52.15 34.40
N MET A 143 21.99 52.12 33.50
CA MET A 143 22.94 51.01 33.29
C MET A 143 22.25 49.65 33.04
N ALA A 144 20.96 49.66 32.68
CA ALA A 144 20.20 48.46 32.35
C ALA A 144 20.08 48.36 30.83
N ASP A 145 20.58 47.28 30.23
CA ASP A 145 20.48 47.08 28.78
C ASP A 145 19.00 46.92 28.38
N PRO A 146 18.45 47.81 27.53
CA PRO A 146 17.07 47.67 27.06
C PRO A 146 16.83 46.38 26.27
N ARG A 147 17.87 45.61 25.91
CA ARG A 147 17.78 44.27 25.32
C ARG A 147 17.46 43.16 26.33
N ASP A 148 17.68 43.38 27.63
CA ASP A 148 17.36 42.43 28.70
C ASP A 148 15.85 42.42 29.06
N LEU A 149 15.08 43.35 28.51
CA LEU A 149 13.63 43.39 28.65
C LEU A 149 13.01 42.40 27.65
N ASP A 150 12.76 41.16 28.10
CA ASP A 150 12.08 40.11 27.32
C ASP A 150 10.78 40.64 26.67
N PRO A 151 10.73 40.85 25.35
CA PRO A 151 9.59 41.47 24.68
C PRO A 151 8.35 40.57 24.70
N SER A 152 8.54 39.26 24.91
CA SER A 152 7.47 38.27 25.06
C SER A 152 6.64 38.43 26.36
N ARG A 153 7.21 39.03 27.40
CA ARG A 153 6.55 39.26 28.70
C ARG A 153 6.02 40.68 28.86
N THR A 154 6.61 41.63 28.16
CA THR A 154 6.38 43.06 28.37
C THR A 154 5.30 43.62 27.44
N VAL A 155 5.33 43.26 26.15
CA VAL A 155 4.41 43.80 25.14
C VAL A 155 3.01 43.22 25.35
N ARG A 156 2.10 44.08 25.83
CA ARG A 156 0.70 43.71 26.08
C ARG A 156 -0.20 43.95 24.87
N ASP A 157 0.16 44.89 24.00
CA ASP A 157 -0.62 45.24 22.83
C ASP A 157 -0.44 44.19 21.71
N GLU A 158 -1.56 43.70 21.18
CA GLU A 158 -1.62 42.63 20.18
C GLU A 158 -1.07 43.10 18.83
N TYR A 159 -1.29 44.37 18.48
CA TYR A 159 -0.79 44.94 17.23
C TYR A 159 0.74 45.07 17.22
N GLU A 160 1.31 45.52 18.33
CA GLU A 160 2.76 45.61 18.51
C GLU A 160 3.41 44.22 18.60
N ARG A 161 2.73 43.23 19.18
CA ARG A 161 3.18 41.82 19.14
C ARG A 161 3.24 41.28 17.72
N LEU A 162 2.20 41.53 16.90
CA LEU A 162 2.20 41.16 15.48
C LEU A 162 3.36 41.82 14.72
N LYS A 163 3.57 43.12 14.93
CA LYS A 163 4.66 43.88 14.31
C LYS A 163 6.05 43.35 14.67
N MET A 164 6.21 42.84 15.89
CA MET A 164 7.45 42.22 16.39
C MET A 164 7.56 40.72 16.10
N GLY A 165 6.57 40.12 15.43
CA GLY A 165 6.54 38.67 15.18
C GLY A 165 6.35 37.82 16.44
N LEU A 166 5.84 38.40 17.53
CA LEU A 166 5.59 37.70 18.80
C LEU A 166 4.22 37.00 18.79
N PRO A 167 4.06 35.85 19.47
CA PRO A 167 2.79 35.11 19.48
C PRO A 167 1.65 35.97 20.07
N VAL A 168 0.47 36.05 19.46
CA VAL A 168 -0.69 36.79 19.99
C VAL A 168 -1.74 35.82 20.52
N GLN A 169 -2.27 36.05 21.72
CA GLN A 169 -3.43 35.33 22.25
C GLN A 169 -4.66 36.17 21.94
N LEU A 170 -5.37 35.86 20.84
CA LEU A 170 -6.62 36.53 20.50
C LEU A 170 -7.66 36.28 21.61
N LYS A 171 -7.96 37.29 22.42
CA LYS A 171 -9.08 37.25 23.35
C LYS A 171 -10.36 37.65 22.63
N ASP A 172 -11.00 36.67 21.98
CA ASP A 172 -12.46 36.50 21.92
C ASP A 172 -12.80 35.32 20.97
N PRO A 173 -13.17 34.14 21.51
CA PRO A 173 -13.43 32.92 20.75
C PRO A 173 -14.85 32.86 20.15
N GLN A 174 -15.43 34.02 19.78
CA GLN A 174 -16.80 34.10 19.24
C GLN A 174 -16.87 34.49 17.76
N ARG A 175 -15.74 34.69 17.09
CA ARG A 175 -15.68 34.54 15.63
C ARG A 175 -15.51 33.06 15.33
N SER A 176 -16.38 32.53 14.48
CA SER A 176 -16.33 31.17 13.97
C SER A 176 -14.92 30.86 13.48
N LEU A 177 -14.16 30.16 14.33
CA LEU A 177 -12.91 29.51 13.97
C LEU A 177 -13.22 28.68 12.73
N GLY A 178 -12.62 29.07 11.60
CA GLY A 178 -12.64 28.24 10.41
C GLY A 178 -12.12 26.86 10.80
N VAL A 179 -12.72 25.80 10.26
CA VAL A 179 -12.34 24.40 10.52
C VAL A 179 -10.82 24.19 10.39
N SER A 180 -10.17 24.93 9.48
CA SER A 180 -8.72 24.95 9.27
C SER A 180 -7.91 25.47 10.46
N GLN A 181 -8.43 26.43 11.24
CA GLN A 181 -7.74 27.02 12.39
C GLN A 181 -7.98 26.22 13.67
N ALA A 182 -9.16 25.63 13.83
CA ALA A 182 -9.43 24.65 14.89
C ALA A 182 -8.59 23.36 14.74
N ILE A 183 -8.33 22.90 13.50
CA ILE A 183 -7.38 21.81 13.21
C ILE A 183 -5.93 22.24 13.50
N PHE A 184 -5.62 23.54 13.37
CA PHE A 184 -4.28 24.07 13.64
C PHE A 184 -3.95 24.08 15.14
N GLU A 185 -4.94 24.34 16.00
CA GLU A 185 -4.79 24.42 17.46
C GLU A 185 -5.07 23.11 18.20
N SER A 186 -5.83 22.17 17.61
CA SER A 186 -6.06 20.82 18.18
C SER A 186 -4.99 19.78 17.77
N GLY A 187 -3.98 20.20 17.02
CA GLY A 187 -2.81 19.41 16.64
C GLY A 187 -1.82 19.22 17.80
N ASP A 188 -2.27 18.66 18.92
CA ASP A 188 -1.36 18.04 19.88
C ASP A 188 -0.57 16.95 19.15
N ALA A 189 0.76 16.99 19.27
CA ALA A 189 1.69 16.18 18.48
C ALA A 189 1.28 14.69 18.43
N SER A 190 1.11 14.15 17.22
CA SER A 190 0.69 12.78 16.98
C SER A 190 1.84 11.81 17.28
N LEU A 191 1.53 10.59 17.72
CA LEU A 191 2.53 9.53 17.90
C LEU A 191 3.35 9.23 16.63
N PHE A 192 2.77 9.44 15.45
CA PHE A 192 3.41 9.20 14.15
C PHE A 192 4.25 10.38 13.64
N ASP A 193 4.43 11.43 14.46
CA ASP A 193 5.30 12.54 14.09
C ASP A 193 6.77 12.10 14.16
N PRO A 194 7.64 12.59 13.24
CA PRO A 194 9.05 12.21 13.22
C PRO A 194 9.78 12.52 14.54
N ASP A 195 9.28 13.47 15.32
CA ASP A 195 9.83 13.85 16.63
C ASP A 195 9.48 12.85 17.75
N LYS A 196 8.56 11.90 17.51
CA LYS A 196 8.05 10.94 18.50
C LYS A 196 8.27 9.47 18.11
N VAL A 197 9.22 9.20 17.23
CA VAL A 197 9.52 7.84 16.75
C VAL A 197 9.86 6.88 17.89
N ASP A 198 10.60 7.32 18.92
CA ASP A 198 10.95 6.47 20.08
C ASP A 198 9.68 5.99 20.83
N ALA A 199 8.72 6.89 21.05
CA ALA A 199 7.46 6.55 21.70
C ALA A 199 6.57 5.66 20.82
N LEU A 200 6.65 5.83 19.49
CA LEU A 200 5.98 4.95 18.53
C LEU A 200 6.58 3.55 18.60
N GLU A 201 7.90 3.41 18.60
CA GLU A 201 8.59 2.13 18.70
C GLU A 201 8.22 1.40 19.99
N ASP A 202 8.27 2.07 21.15
CA ASP A 202 7.84 1.50 22.43
C ASP A 202 6.38 1.00 22.39
N SER A 203 5.50 1.76 21.75
CA SER A 203 4.10 1.39 21.57
C SER A 203 3.95 0.17 20.65
N MET A 204 4.75 0.11 19.57
CA MET A 204 4.76 -1.03 18.64
C MET A 204 5.31 -2.28 19.31
N VAL A 205 6.35 -2.19 20.13
CA VAL A 205 6.89 -3.30 20.92
C VAL A 205 5.84 -3.84 21.89
N GLN A 206 5.11 -2.97 22.60
CA GLN A 206 4.00 -3.40 23.47
C GLN A 206 2.90 -4.13 22.68
N ILE A 207 2.53 -3.62 21.51
CA ILE A 207 1.55 -4.27 20.64
C ILE A 207 2.07 -5.64 20.18
N LYS A 208 3.35 -5.74 19.76
CA LYS A 208 3.99 -7.00 19.38
C LYS A 208 4.00 -8.02 20.51
N GLN A 209 4.31 -7.61 21.74
CA GLN A 209 4.29 -8.51 22.91
C GLN A 209 2.90 -9.11 23.13
N VAL A 210 1.84 -8.30 23.12
CA VAL A 210 0.47 -8.82 23.29
C VAL A 210 0.04 -9.68 22.09
N PHE A 211 0.47 -9.35 20.87
CA PHE A 211 0.23 -10.22 19.71
C PHE A 211 0.97 -11.56 19.83
N THR A 212 2.19 -11.56 20.37
CA THR A 212 2.98 -12.76 20.61
C THR A 212 2.24 -13.69 21.57
N ASP A 213 1.76 -13.14 22.70
CA ASP A 213 0.92 -13.86 23.65
C ASP A 213 -0.37 -14.39 23.00
N TYR A 214 -1.04 -13.54 22.21
CA TYR A 214 -2.27 -13.92 21.50
C TYR A 214 -2.05 -15.08 20.52
N VAL A 215 -0.98 -15.02 19.71
CA VAL A 215 -0.68 -16.06 18.72
C VAL A 215 -0.28 -17.37 19.40
N ARG A 216 0.55 -17.31 20.45
CA ARG A 216 0.92 -18.50 21.25
C ARG A 216 -0.31 -19.15 21.90
N GLN A 217 -1.12 -18.37 22.62
CA GLN A 217 -2.36 -18.86 23.24
C GLN A 217 -3.33 -19.43 22.20
N ARG A 218 -3.40 -18.83 21.00
CA ARG A 218 -4.25 -19.32 19.91
C ARG A 218 -3.74 -20.65 19.33
N ARG A 219 -2.42 -20.83 19.20
CA ARG A 219 -1.81 -22.09 18.75
C ARG A 219 -1.98 -23.21 19.77
N GLU A 220 -1.85 -22.89 21.06
CA GLU A 220 -2.01 -23.83 22.17
C GLU A 220 -3.47 -24.16 22.51
N GLY A 221 -4.43 -23.37 22.00
CA GLY A 221 -5.87 -23.54 22.30
C GLY A 221 -6.30 -23.01 23.67
N VAL A 222 -5.51 -22.14 24.30
CA VAL A 222 -5.78 -21.51 25.61
C VAL A 222 -6.69 -20.28 25.46
N SER A 223 -7.33 -19.81 26.55
CA SER A 223 -8.25 -18.67 26.52
C SER A 223 -7.58 -17.39 25.97
N THR A 224 -8.00 -16.96 24.78
CA THR A 224 -7.45 -15.77 24.11
C THR A 224 -8.17 -14.46 24.46
N GLU A 225 -9.21 -14.50 25.31
CA GLU A 225 -10.09 -13.35 25.53
C GLU A 225 -9.37 -12.15 26.17
N THR A 226 -8.48 -12.40 27.13
CA THR A 226 -7.74 -11.34 27.83
C THR A 226 -6.79 -10.62 26.87
N ALA A 227 -6.05 -11.36 26.05
CA ALA A 227 -5.19 -10.81 25.01
C ALA A 227 -6.00 -10.06 23.94
N ARG A 228 -7.16 -10.58 23.51
CA ARG A 228 -8.07 -9.88 22.58
C ARG A 228 -8.56 -8.55 23.14
N ARG A 229 -8.94 -8.49 24.42
CA ARG A 229 -9.37 -7.24 25.07
C ARG A 229 -8.22 -6.23 25.16
N LYS A 230 -7.02 -6.67 25.52
CA LYS A 230 -5.82 -5.81 25.54
C LYS A 230 -5.50 -5.26 24.15
N LEU A 231 -5.51 -6.11 23.12
CA LEU A 231 -5.33 -5.70 21.73
C LEU A 231 -6.42 -4.71 21.28
N ALA A 232 -7.69 -4.94 21.65
CA ALA A 232 -8.78 -4.03 21.30
C ALA A 232 -8.61 -2.65 21.95
N ASN A 233 -8.14 -2.58 23.19
CA ASN A 233 -7.85 -1.31 23.87
C ASN A 233 -6.69 -0.57 23.20
N MET A 234 -5.56 -1.26 22.97
CA MET A 234 -4.40 -0.66 22.28
C MET A 234 -4.75 -0.25 20.85
N LEU A 235 -5.62 -1.01 20.17
CA LEU A 235 -6.14 -0.64 18.87
C LEU A 235 -6.98 0.63 18.93
N ALA A 236 -7.82 0.79 19.94
CA ALA A 236 -8.60 2.01 20.11
C ALA A 236 -7.68 3.24 20.27
N ASP A 237 -6.61 3.10 21.07
CA ASP A 237 -5.60 4.13 21.26
C ASP A 237 -4.85 4.45 19.95
N LEU A 238 -4.36 3.41 19.25
CA LEU A 238 -3.73 3.55 17.94
C LEU A 238 -4.68 4.20 16.92
N ASN A 239 -5.98 3.91 17.00
CA ASN A 239 -6.99 4.50 16.14
C ASN A 239 -7.08 6.01 16.38
N VAL A 240 -7.12 6.46 17.64
CA VAL A 240 -7.10 7.89 17.98
C VAL A 240 -5.83 8.56 17.44
N GLU A 241 -4.67 7.94 17.63
CA GLU A 241 -3.41 8.49 17.11
C GLU A 241 -3.35 8.52 15.58
N THR A 242 -3.87 7.49 14.91
CA THR A 242 -3.99 7.46 13.44
C THR A 242 -4.90 8.58 12.94
N GLN A 243 -5.97 8.92 13.67
CA GLN A 243 -6.83 10.05 13.31
C GLN A 243 -6.09 11.39 13.43
N ARG A 244 -5.30 11.58 14.50
CA ARG A 244 -4.45 12.77 14.65
C ARG A 244 -3.43 12.83 13.52
N TYR A 245 -2.75 11.72 13.22
CA TYR A 245 -1.77 11.64 12.15
C TYR A 245 -2.36 11.94 10.77
N LEU A 246 -3.51 11.35 10.43
CA LEU A 246 -4.16 11.63 9.15
C LEU A 246 -4.40 13.14 9.00
N SER A 247 -4.96 13.80 10.02
CA SER A 247 -5.14 15.25 10.02
C SER A 247 -3.83 16.04 9.88
N HIS A 248 -2.72 15.52 10.40
CA HIS A 248 -1.40 16.13 10.30
C HIS A 248 -0.78 15.92 8.91
N MET A 249 -0.93 14.75 8.29
CA MET A 249 -0.53 14.54 6.89
C MET A 249 -1.27 15.49 5.94
N PHE A 250 -2.57 15.74 6.16
CA PHE A 250 -3.36 16.75 5.43
C PHE A 250 -2.77 18.17 5.55
N LYS A 251 -1.90 18.44 6.54
CA LYS A 251 -1.27 19.73 6.79
C LYS A 251 0.04 19.96 6.01
N TYR A 252 0.78 18.91 5.64
CA TYR A 252 2.11 19.03 5.00
C TYR A 252 2.07 19.02 3.46
N ALA A 253 3.16 19.51 2.86
CA ALA A 253 3.36 19.64 1.41
C ALA A 253 3.21 18.31 0.63
N GLU A 254 3.43 17.16 1.27
CA GLU A 254 3.25 15.85 0.63
C GLU A 254 1.83 15.63 0.14
N GLU A 255 0.83 16.16 0.83
CA GLU A 255 -0.55 16.04 0.40
C GLU A 255 -0.90 16.96 -0.77
N ARG A 256 -0.27 18.13 -0.84
CA ARG A 256 -0.35 18.95 -2.06
C ARG A 256 0.26 18.22 -3.25
N VAL A 257 1.41 17.56 -3.07
CA VAL A 257 2.02 16.73 -4.14
C VAL A 257 1.10 15.56 -4.52
N ARG A 258 0.56 14.82 -3.53
CA ARG A 258 -0.39 13.73 -3.80
C ARG A 258 -1.67 14.23 -4.47
N GLN A 259 -2.14 15.44 -4.13
CA GLN A 259 -3.31 16.05 -4.73
C GLN A 259 -3.04 16.47 -6.18
N GLU A 260 -1.90 17.10 -6.45
CA GLU A 260 -1.48 17.45 -7.82
C GLU A 260 -1.38 16.18 -8.69
N VAL A 261 -0.77 15.12 -8.18
CA VAL A 261 -0.70 13.81 -8.88
C VAL A 261 -2.09 13.24 -9.14
N ARG A 262 -3.02 13.30 -8.17
CA ARG A 262 -4.41 12.84 -8.36
C ARG A 262 -5.16 13.68 -9.38
N GLU A 263 -4.95 14.99 -9.37
CA GLU A 263 -5.57 15.92 -10.32
C GLU A 263 -5.04 15.72 -11.73
N GLU A 264 -3.73 15.51 -11.88
CA GLU A 264 -3.09 15.18 -13.16
C GLU A 264 -3.63 13.86 -13.72
N ARG A 265 -3.67 12.80 -12.91
CA ARG A 265 -4.28 11.53 -13.30
C ARG A 265 -5.74 11.68 -13.70
N LYS A 266 -6.51 12.47 -12.95
CA LYS A 266 -7.92 12.74 -13.24
C LYS A 266 -8.07 13.43 -14.60
N ARG A 267 -7.19 14.38 -14.93
CA ARG A 267 -7.15 15.05 -16.25
C ARG A 267 -6.83 14.07 -17.37
N GLN A 268 -5.82 13.22 -17.19
CA GLN A 268 -5.44 12.21 -18.18
C GLN A 268 -6.58 11.20 -18.43
N LEU A 269 -7.21 10.69 -17.38
CA LEU A 269 -8.33 9.76 -17.50
C LEU A 269 -9.58 10.41 -18.12
N SER A 270 -9.86 11.68 -17.82
CA SER A 270 -11.00 12.40 -18.40
C SER A 270 -10.79 12.70 -19.88
N GLU A 271 -9.56 12.99 -20.29
CA GLU A 271 -9.17 13.12 -21.68
C GLU A 271 -9.30 11.81 -22.43
N LEU A 272 -8.80 10.69 -21.89
CA LEU A 272 -8.98 9.36 -22.46
C LEU A 272 -10.46 9.01 -22.64
N GLN A 273 -11.30 9.29 -21.63
CA GLN A 273 -12.74 9.07 -21.75
C GLN A 273 -13.40 9.95 -22.82
N ARG A 274 -12.97 11.20 -22.94
CA ARG A 274 -13.46 12.10 -23.99
C ARG A 274 -13.10 11.54 -25.36
N LEU A 275 -11.86 11.10 -25.54
CA LEU A 275 -11.36 10.51 -26.78
C LEU A 275 -12.09 9.20 -27.12
N ARG A 276 -12.30 8.30 -26.15
CA ARG A 276 -13.16 7.10 -26.33
C ARG A 276 -14.55 7.43 -26.87
N ARG A 277 -15.19 8.47 -26.33
CA ARG A 277 -16.52 8.90 -26.82
C ARG A 277 -16.46 9.43 -28.25
N LEU A 278 -15.37 10.09 -28.63
CA LEU A 278 -15.14 10.55 -30.00
C LEU A 278 -14.96 9.36 -30.96
N VAL A 279 -14.15 8.35 -30.59
CA VAL A 279 -13.99 7.09 -31.35
C VAL A 279 -15.35 6.43 -31.58
N LEU A 280 -16.12 6.22 -30.50
CA LEU A 280 -17.44 5.57 -30.57
C LEU A 280 -18.46 6.37 -31.38
N SER A 281 -18.36 7.70 -31.38
CA SER A 281 -19.23 8.56 -32.21
C SER A 281 -18.81 8.62 -33.68
N SER A 282 -17.51 8.50 -33.96
CA SER A 282 -16.96 8.50 -35.32
C SER A 282 -17.27 7.19 -36.05
N SER A 283 -17.21 6.05 -35.37
CA SER A 283 -17.65 4.75 -35.91
C SER A 283 -19.12 4.81 -36.36
N ARG A 284 -20.02 5.41 -35.56
CA ARG A 284 -21.44 5.56 -35.92
C ARG A 284 -21.71 6.48 -37.11
N HIS A 285 -20.82 7.44 -37.38
CA HIS A 285 -20.92 8.32 -38.54
C HIS A 285 -20.36 7.68 -39.82
N ARG A 286 -19.44 6.71 -39.71
CA ARG A 286 -18.88 6.00 -40.86
C ARG A 286 -19.85 4.96 -41.43
N ASP A 287 -20.70 4.37 -40.59
CA ASP A 287 -21.73 3.41 -41.02
C ASP A 287 -23.02 4.07 -41.55
N SER A 288 -23.11 5.40 -41.58
CA SER A 288 -24.31 6.16 -42.00
C SER A 288 -24.12 7.02 -43.25
N THR A 289 -23.12 6.71 -44.08
CA THR A 289 -22.99 7.29 -45.44
C THR A 289 -23.37 6.24 -46.49
N PRO A 290 -24.56 6.32 -47.12
CA PRO A 290 -24.81 5.52 -48.30
C PRO A 290 -23.96 6.07 -49.44
N SER A 291 -23.14 5.20 -50.03
CA SER A 291 -22.45 5.50 -51.29
C SER A 291 -23.50 5.61 -52.40
N GLU A 292 -23.86 6.84 -52.76
CA GLU A 292 -24.58 7.13 -54.00
C GLU A 292 -23.62 6.97 -55.19
N SER A 293 -23.76 5.86 -55.93
CA SER A 293 -23.41 5.83 -57.36
C SER A 293 -24.17 4.73 -58.10
N SER A 294 -25.37 5.04 -58.63
CA SER A 294 -25.85 4.49 -59.91
C SER A 294 -27.11 5.20 -60.37
N ALA A 295 -27.09 5.61 -61.63
CA ALA A 295 -28.08 6.41 -62.35
C ALA A 295 -29.47 5.74 -62.50
N PRO A 296 -30.52 6.53 -62.84
CA PRO A 296 -31.91 6.06 -62.88
C PRO A 296 -32.37 5.67 -64.29
N THR A 297 -33.32 4.72 -64.38
CA THR A 297 -34.29 4.60 -65.48
C THR A 297 -35.66 4.17 -64.96
N PRO A 298 -36.79 4.66 -65.54
CA PRO A 298 -38.12 4.55 -64.94
C PRO A 298 -39.10 3.60 -65.69
N SER A 299 -40.05 3.01 -64.96
CA SER A 299 -41.41 2.63 -65.41
C SER A 299 -42.20 2.06 -64.23
N THR A 300 -43.21 2.73 -63.67
CA THR A 300 -44.63 2.88 -64.07
C THR A 300 -45.52 1.69 -63.69
N SER A 301 -46.62 2.02 -62.99
CA SER A 301 -47.89 1.32 -62.71
C SER A 301 -47.96 0.31 -61.55
N THR A 302 -49.10 0.00 -60.92
CA THR A 302 -50.38 0.66 -60.52
C THR A 302 -51.06 -0.37 -59.57
N SER A 303 -52.02 0.09 -58.74
CA SER A 303 -53.14 -0.63 -58.08
C SER A 303 -52.93 -1.48 -56.81
N VAL A 304 -53.42 -0.88 -55.72
CA VAL A 304 -54.18 -1.42 -54.55
C VAL A 304 -55.62 -1.75 -55.05
N PRO A 305 -56.58 -2.48 -54.39
CA PRO A 305 -56.83 -2.77 -52.96
C PRO A 305 -57.12 -4.29 -52.70
N GLU A 306 -57.59 -4.85 -51.58
CA GLU A 306 -58.47 -4.48 -50.46
C GLU A 306 -58.41 -5.67 -49.47
N GLY A 307 -58.26 -5.51 -48.16
CA GLY A 307 -59.38 -5.59 -47.20
C GLY A 307 -59.37 -6.89 -46.36
N GLY A 308 -59.61 -6.80 -45.04
CA GLY A 308 -60.08 -7.96 -44.25
C GLY A 308 -59.53 -8.18 -42.83
N ALA A 309 -60.12 -7.47 -41.86
CA ALA A 309 -60.53 -7.93 -40.52
C ALA A 309 -59.59 -8.71 -39.56
N CYS A 310 -59.39 -8.14 -38.36
CA CYS A 310 -59.10 -8.84 -37.10
C CYS A 310 -60.36 -9.59 -36.59
N PRO A 311 -60.26 -10.51 -35.59
CA PRO A 311 -60.30 -10.05 -34.18
C PRO A 311 -59.48 -10.87 -33.14
N SER A 312 -58.94 -10.12 -32.18
CA SER A 312 -58.95 -10.26 -30.70
C SER A 312 -58.78 -11.60 -29.94
N ALA A 313 -57.81 -11.54 -29.01
CA ALA A 313 -57.88 -11.82 -27.55
C ALA A 313 -57.45 -13.18 -26.97
N SER A 314 -56.44 -13.13 -26.07
CA SER A 314 -56.39 -13.64 -24.67
C SER A 314 -54.93 -13.99 -24.29
N SER A 315 -54.26 -13.17 -23.47
CA SER A 315 -54.05 -13.31 -22.01
C SER A 315 -53.25 -14.54 -21.56
N SER A 316 -52.02 -14.33 -21.08
CA SER A 316 -51.56 -14.72 -19.73
C SER A 316 -50.08 -14.36 -19.53
N ALA A 317 -49.67 -14.40 -18.26
CA ALA A 317 -48.59 -13.64 -17.66
C ALA A 317 -47.19 -14.28 -17.73
N ALA A 318 -46.20 -13.40 -17.55
CA ALA A 318 -44.90 -13.61 -16.90
C ALA A 318 -43.93 -14.63 -17.51
N ASP A 319 -42.94 -14.12 -18.24
CA ASP A 319 -41.56 -14.61 -18.12
C ASP A 319 -40.56 -13.50 -18.48
N GLU A 320 -39.71 -13.12 -17.52
CA GLU A 320 -38.59 -12.20 -17.73
C GLU A 320 -37.36 -13.03 -18.12
N GLY A 321 -37.03 -13.07 -19.41
CA GLY A 321 -35.82 -13.73 -19.87
C GLY A 321 -35.63 -13.79 -21.38
N LEU A 322 -34.85 -12.83 -21.91
CA LEU A 322 -33.99 -12.93 -23.11
C LEU A 322 -34.66 -13.07 -24.50
N GLY A 323 -34.50 -12.00 -25.28
CA GLY A 323 -34.74 -11.99 -26.73
C GLY A 323 -34.50 -10.59 -27.29
N ALA A 324 -33.24 -10.15 -27.33
CA ALA A 324 -32.87 -8.86 -27.90
C ALA A 324 -32.81 -8.97 -29.43
N ASP A 325 -33.97 -8.89 -30.08
CA ASP A 325 -34.03 -8.53 -31.50
C ASP A 325 -33.74 -7.03 -31.62
N GLN A 326 -32.60 -6.75 -32.23
CA GLN A 326 -32.06 -5.43 -32.44
C GLN A 326 -32.73 -4.79 -33.66
N GLU A 327 -33.95 -4.29 -33.48
CA GLU A 327 -34.55 -3.38 -34.47
C GLU A 327 -34.01 -1.96 -34.30
N THR A 328 -33.39 -1.50 -35.39
CA THR A 328 -32.98 -0.13 -35.71
C THR A 328 -34.12 0.88 -35.53
N LEU A 329 -34.12 1.62 -34.41
CA LEU A 329 -34.87 2.86 -34.28
C LEU A 329 -34.01 3.93 -33.59
N SER A 330 -33.75 5.02 -34.31
CA SER A 330 -33.16 6.26 -33.83
C SER A 330 -33.80 6.70 -32.51
N PRO A 331 -33.01 7.13 -31.50
CA PRO A 331 -33.57 7.44 -30.19
C PRO A 331 -34.54 8.62 -30.29
N SER A 332 -35.78 8.41 -29.84
CA SER A 332 -36.84 9.43 -29.74
C SER A 332 -36.31 10.72 -29.06
N PRO A 333 -36.75 11.92 -29.48
CA PRO A 333 -36.31 13.19 -28.92
C PRO A 333 -36.56 13.29 -27.39
N ALA A 334 -37.56 12.58 -26.87
CA ALA A 334 -37.82 12.48 -25.43
C ALA A 334 -36.76 11.63 -24.68
N ALA A 335 -36.25 10.56 -25.30
CA ALA A 335 -35.15 9.75 -24.77
C ALA A 335 -33.82 10.52 -24.81
N LEU A 336 -33.59 11.31 -25.87
CA LEU A 336 -32.45 12.22 -25.98
C LEU A 336 -32.51 13.36 -24.93
N ALA A 337 -33.70 13.91 -24.65
CA ALA A 337 -33.86 14.91 -23.60
C ALA A 337 -33.61 14.33 -22.19
N LYS A 338 -34.09 13.11 -21.91
CA LYS A 338 -33.83 12.40 -20.65
C LYS A 338 -32.34 12.09 -20.45
N THR A 339 -31.65 11.62 -21.50
CA THR A 339 -30.21 11.33 -21.45
C THR A 339 -29.37 12.61 -21.30
N LYS A 340 -29.71 13.69 -22.00
CA LYS A 340 -29.07 15.02 -21.82
C LYS A 340 -29.28 15.55 -20.40
N ARG A 341 -30.49 15.49 -19.84
CA ARG A 341 -30.77 15.87 -18.44
C ARG A 341 -29.95 15.04 -17.46
N ARG A 342 -29.86 13.72 -17.66
CA ARG A 342 -29.03 12.82 -16.84
C ARG A 342 -27.53 13.16 -16.94
N ALA A 343 -27.03 13.53 -18.12
CA ALA A 343 -25.64 13.94 -18.30
C ALA A 343 -25.33 15.29 -17.62
N VAL A 344 -26.26 16.26 -17.68
CA VAL A 344 -26.14 17.54 -16.97
C VAL A 344 -26.14 17.32 -15.45
N LEU A 345 -27.04 16.47 -14.94
CA LEU A 345 -27.07 16.07 -13.53
C LEU A 345 -25.78 15.37 -13.10
N LYS A 346 -25.25 14.42 -13.89
CA LYS A 346 -23.95 13.79 -13.59
C LYS A 346 -22.81 14.81 -13.54
N ARG A 347 -22.86 15.84 -14.39
CA ARG A 347 -21.85 16.91 -14.42
C ARG A 347 -21.96 17.86 -13.23
N SER A 348 -23.17 18.23 -12.81
CA SER A 348 -23.39 19.05 -11.61
C SER A 348 -23.04 18.29 -10.34
N LEU A 349 -23.43 17.01 -10.24
CA LEU A 349 -23.03 16.11 -9.15
C LEU A 349 -21.50 15.94 -9.09
N GLY A 350 -20.85 15.75 -10.24
CA GLY A 350 -19.40 15.64 -10.31
C GLY A 350 -18.68 16.93 -9.84
N LYS A 351 -19.23 18.10 -10.16
CA LYS A 351 -18.74 19.39 -9.62
C LYS A 351 -18.93 19.49 -8.10
N ALA A 352 -20.09 19.08 -7.58
CA ALA A 352 -20.41 19.12 -6.16
C ALA A 352 -19.57 18.16 -5.30
N LEU A 353 -19.15 17.03 -5.90
CA LEU A 353 -18.30 16.00 -5.27
C LEU A 353 -16.80 16.21 -5.52
N GLY A 354 -16.41 17.10 -6.43
CA GLY A 354 -15.01 17.23 -6.85
C GLY A 354 -14.47 16.02 -7.61
N LEU A 355 -15.34 15.13 -8.10
CA LEU A 355 -15.00 13.86 -8.75
C LEU A 355 -15.66 13.75 -10.13
N GLU A 356 -14.97 13.16 -11.10
CA GLU A 356 -15.57 12.88 -12.40
C GLU A 356 -16.27 11.53 -12.38
N LEU A 357 -17.59 11.56 -12.17
CA LEU A 357 -18.40 10.35 -11.97
C LEU A 357 -18.32 9.37 -13.15
N SER A 358 -18.23 9.85 -14.39
CA SER A 358 -18.10 8.96 -15.56
C SER A 358 -16.78 8.20 -15.58
N VAL A 359 -15.69 8.84 -15.13
CA VAL A 359 -14.35 8.23 -15.04
C VAL A 359 -14.37 7.13 -13.99
N VAL A 360 -14.88 7.45 -12.80
CA VAL A 360 -14.91 6.52 -11.68
C VAL A 360 -15.85 5.33 -11.97
N GLU A 361 -17.03 5.57 -12.56
CA GLU A 361 -17.93 4.48 -12.99
C GLU A 361 -17.22 3.52 -13.96
N SER A 362 -16.49 4.04 -14.96
CA SER A 362 -15.77 3.18 -15.92
C SER A 362 -14.64 2.39 -15.28
N LEU A 363 -13.89 3.00 -14.34
CA LEU A 363 -12.80 2.35 -13.63
C LEU A 363 -13.34 1.23 -12.75
N ILE A 364 -14.45 1.46 -12.06
CA ILE A 364 -15.11 0.43 -11.23
C ILE A 364 -15.57 -0.74 -12.11
N THR A 365 -16.18 -0.47 -13.28
CA THR A 365 -16.60 -1.56 -14.19
C THR A 365 -15.43 -2.38 -14.72
N GLU A 366 -14.28 -1.74 -14.95
CA GLU A 366 -13.05 -2.40 -15.38
C GLU A 366 -12.49 -3.29 -14.24
N LEU A 367 -12.39 -2.75 -13.02
CA LEU A 367 -11.98 -3.50 -11.83
C LEU A 367 -12.91 -4.68 -11.52
N GLU A 368 -14.23 -4.51 -11.67
CA GLU A 368 -15.19 -5.59 -11.48
C GLU A 368 -14.98 -6.73 -12.49
N ALA A 369 -14.72 -6.41 -13.76
CA ALA A 369 -14.45 -7.42 -14.77
C ALA A 369 -13.10 -8.13 -14.53
N GLN A 370 -12.06 -7.40 -14.09
CA GLN A 370 -10.77 -7.99 -13.69
C GLN A 370 -10.91 -8.96 -12.53
N GLU A 371 -11.63 -8.57 -11.47
CA GLU A 371 -11.87 -9.42 -10.30
C GLU A 371 -12.64 -10.69 -10.68
N LYS A 372 -13.71 -10.57 -11.47
CA LYS A 372 -14.51 -11.71 -11.91
C LYS A 372 -13.71 -12.67 -12.77
N PHE A 373 -12.95 -12.16 -13.74
CA PHE A 373 -12.09 -13.00 -14.58
C PHE A 373 -11.03 -13.74 -13.77
N MET A 374 -10.37 -13.06 -12.82
CA MET A 374 -9.36 -13.71 -11.95
C MET A 374 -9.97 -14.74 -11.00
N GLN A 375 -11.18 -14.52 -10.49
CA GLN A 375 -11.91 -15.50 -9.68
C GLN A 375 -12.33 -16.70 -10.52
N PHE A 376 -12.84 -16.45 -11.73
CA PHE A 376 -13.19 -17.50 -12.69
C PHE A 376 -11.99 -18.38 -13.00
N CYS A 377 -10.84 -17.80 -13.35
CA CYS A 377 -9.64 -18.57 -13.68
C CYS A 377 -9.16 -19.43 -12.51
N GLU A 378 -9.12 -18.88 -11.28
CA GLU A 378 -8.66 -19.63 -10.10
C GLU A 378 -9.61 -20.79 -9.78
N VAL A 379 -10.93 -20.55 -9.76
CA VAL A 379 -11.91 -21.61 -9.48
C VAL A 379 -11.93 -22.64 -10.60
N PHE A 380 -11.86 -22.22 -11.86
CA PHE A 380 -11.79 -23.12 -13.01
C PHE A 380 -10.56 -24.02 -12.94
N ALA A 381 -9.38 -23.47 -12.62
CA ALA A 381 -8.14 -24.25 -12.45
C ALA A 381 -8.24 -25.28 -11.32
N ARG A 382 -8.85 -24.92 -10.20
CA ARG A 382 -9.10 -25.83 -9.08
C ARG A 382 -10.07 -26.94 -9.43
N LEU A 383 -11.20 -26.59 -10.05
CA LEU A 383 -12.23 -27.56 -10.44
C LEU A 383 -11.75 -28.53 -11.54
N THR A 384 -10.85 -28.10 -12.43
CA THR A 384 -10.41 -28.92 -13.59
C THR A 384 -9.08 -29.65 -13.39
N VAL A 385 -8.06 -28.98 -12.84
CA VAL A 385 -6.69 -29.52 -12.71
C VAL A 385 -6.35 -29.83 -11.24
N SER A 386 -7.23 -29.54 -10.27
CA SER A 386 -6.97 -29.71 -8.83
C SER A 386 -5.66 -29.04 -8.39
N ARG A 387 -5.41 -27.86 -8.94
CA ARG A 387 -4.26 -27.03 -8.60
C ARG A 387 -4.67 -25.57 -8.54
N GLY A 388 -4.41 -24.93 -7.41
CA GLY A 388 -4.44 -23.48 -7.28
C GLY A 388 -3.16 -22.79 -7.78
N PHE A 389 -3.15 -21.46 -7.71
CA PHE A 389 -1.99 -20.64 -8.11
C PHE A 389 -0.71 -20.97 -7.32
N ARG A 390 0.39 -21.26 -8.05
CA ARG A 390 1.75 -21.40 -7.50
C ARG A 390 2.74 -20.73 -8.45
N HIS A 391 3.52 -19.79 -7.91
CA HIS A 391 4.53 -19.07 -8.70
C HIS A 391 5.86 -19.84 -8.71
N VAL A 392 6.39 -20.12 -9.89
CA VAL A 392 7.58 -20.96 -10.14
C VAL A 392 8.53 -20.22 -11.09
N PRO A 393 9.86 -20.42 -11.03
CA PRO A 393 10.80 -19.79 -11.97
C PRO A 393 10.57 -20.09 -13.47
N GLU A 394 9.78 -21.11 -13.82
CA GLU A 394 9.39 -21.43 -15.20
C GLU A 394 8.28 -20.50 -15.76
N ASP A 395 7.70 -19.66 -14.90
CA ASP A 395 6.68 -18.69 -15.28
C ASP A 395 7.24 -17.57 -16.18
N GLU A 396 6.36 -16.79 -16.81
CA GLU A 396 6.80 -15.67 -17.64
C GLU A 396 7.54 -14.62 -16.80
N SER A 397 8.78 -14.36 -17.19
CA SER A 397 9.67 -13.39 -16.54
C SER A 397 9.23 -11.95 -16.83
N LEU A 398 9.72 -11.01 -16.01
CA LEU A 398 9.45 -9.59 -16.18
C LEU A 398 9.87 -9.07 -17.56
N ASP A 399 11.02 -9.52 -18.07
CA ASP A 399 11.50 -9.09 -19.39
C ASP A 399 10.57 -9.58 -20.50
N ALA A 400 10.16 -10.86 -20.46
CA ALA A 400 9.18 -11.42 -21.40
C ALA A 400 7.84 -10.68 -21.33
N TYR A 401 7.37 -10.36 -20.11
CA TYR A 401 6.14 -9.59 -19.93
C TYR A 401 6.27 -8.16 -20.48
N THR A 402 7.40 -7.48 -20.28
CA THR A 402 7.61 -6.13 -20.83
C THR A 402 7.64 -6.12 -22.35
N GLU A 403 8.28 -7.11 -22.98
CA GLU A 403 8.22 -7.27 -24.45
C GLU A 403 6.81 -7.57 -24.93
N SER A 404 6.06 -8.36 -24.16
CA SER A 404 4.67 -8.65 -24.49
C SER A 404 3.77 -7.42 -24.40
N LEU A 405 3.99 -6.55 -23.41
CA LEU A 405 3.28 -5.27 -23.29
C LEU A 405 3.67 -4.36 -24.45
N ARG A 406 4.96 -4.31 -24.82
CA ARG A 406 5.37 -3.60 -26.02
C ARG A 406 4.63 -4.13 -27.24
N ARG A 407 4.58 -5.45 -27.47
CA ARG A 407 3.84 -6.04 -28.60
C ARG A 407 2.35 -5.74 -28.56
N LEU A 408 1.70 -5.82 -27.40
CA LEU A 408 0.26 -5.55 -27.25
C LEU A 408 -0.12 -4.10 -27.57
N TYR A 409 0.71 -3.14 -27.15
CA TYR A 409 0.51 -1.71 -27.44
C TYR A 409 1.26 -1.25 -28.71
N SER A 410 2.00 -2.16 -29.37
CA SER A 410 2.84 -1.90 -30.56
C SER A 410 2.75 -3.07 -31.54
N VAL A 411 1.54 -3.34 -32.03
CA VAL A 411 1.37 -4.17 -33.25
C VAL A 411 1.76 -3.39 -34.50
N ASP A 412 1.92 -2.06 -34.41
CA ASP A 412 2.60 -1.24 -35.41
C ASP A 412 3.65 -0.35 -34.73
N ALA A 413 4.94 -0.65 -34.96
CA ALA A 413 6.09 0.07 -34.40
C ALA A 413 6.16 1.58 -34.74
N ASN A 414 5.21 2.08 -35.53
CA ASN A 414 5.12 3.46 -36.00
C ASN A 414 3.93 4.25 -35.41
N LYS A 415 3.12 3.66 -34.51
CA LYS A 415 1.88 4.31 -34.01
C LYS A 415 1.97 4.94 -32.62
N LEU A 416 2.62 4.28 -31.65
CA LEU A 416 2.71 4.76 -30.26
C LEU A 416 4.17 4.72 -29.78
N SER A 417 4.61 5.78 -29.11
CA SER A 417 5.96 5.85 -28.51
C SER A 417 5.99 5.19 -27.13
N THR A 418 7.18 4.83 -26.62
CA THR A 418 7.34 4.34 -25.24
C THR A 418 6.77 5.35 -24.22
N LEU A 419 6.85 6.65 -24.53
CA LEU A 419 6.31 7.70 -23.66
C LEU A 419 4.77 7.60 -23.57
N ASP A 420 4.08 7.42 -24.69
CA ASP A 420 2.63 7.32 -24.74
C ASP A 420 2.13 6.10 -23.97
N VAL A 421 2.82 4.96 -24.13
CA VAL A 421 2.52 3.72 -23.39
C VAL A 421 2.74 3.92 -21.89
N VAL A 422 3.86 4.52 -21.48
CA VAL A 422 4.15 4.77 -20.05
C VAL A 422 3.15 5.76 -19.46
N GLN A 423 2.78 6.82 -20.18
CA GLN A 423 1.77 7.78 -19.73
C GLN A 423 0.40 7.13 -19.58
N TYR A 424 -0.02 6.31 -20.55
CA TYR A 424 -1.26 5.56 -20.48
C TYR A 424 -1.30 4.61 -19.27
N LEU A 425 -0.27 3.77 -19.12
CA LEU A 425 -0.20 2.81 -18.02
C LEU A 425 -0.07 3.51 -16.66
N ALA A 426 0.60 4.67 -16.60
CA ALA A 426 0.65 5.50 -15.39
C ALA A 426 -0.69 6.18 -15.06
N ALA A 427 -1.45 6.60 -16.07
CA ALA A 427 -2.80 7.13 -15.88
C ALA A 427 -3.77 6.05 -15.37
N LYS A 428 -3.58 4.81 -15.82
CA LYS A 428 -4.33 3.61 -15.41
C LYS A 428 -3.66 2.86 -14.25
N GLU A 429 -3.02 3.57 -13.32
CA GLU A 429 -2.30 2.91 -12.22
C GLU A 429 -3.18 1.99 -11.37
N GLU A 430 -4.51 2.13 -11.33
CA GLU A 430 -5.38 1.24 -10.53
C GLU A 430 -5.89 0.01 -11.30
N ALA A 431 -6.02 0.08 -12.62
CA ALA A 431 -6.61 -0.97 -13.45
C ALA A 431 -5.55 -1.50 -14.41
N HIS A 432 -5.18 -2.77 -14.25
CA HIS A 432 -4.05 -3.35 -14.96
C HIS A 432 -4.47 -4.47 -15.90
N PRO A 433 -3.78 -4.62 -17.05
CA PRO A 433 -4.06 -5.73 -17.95
C PRO A 433 -3.82 -7.06 -17.23
N VAL A 434 -4.74 -8.01 -17.39
CA VAL A 434 -4.71 -9.33 -16.72
C VAL A 434 -3.99 -10.38 -17.59
N ASP A 435 -3.20 -9.91 -18.57
CA ASP A 435 -2.63 -10.76 -19.62
C ASP A 435 -1.56 -11.73 -19.10
N TRP A 436 -0.80 -11.33 -18.07
CA TRP A 436 0.17 -12.22 -17.44
C TRP A 436 -0.53 -13.40 -16.76
N ALA A 437 -1.55 -13.10 -15.94
CA ALA A 437 -2.34 -14.14 -15.26
C ALA A 437 -3.08 -15.02 -16.28
N LYS A 438 -3.68 -14.44 -17.33
CA LYS A 438 -4.28 -15.20 -18.44
C LYS A 438 -3.29 -16.21 -19.02
N ARG A 439 -2.11 -15.76 -19.45
CA ARG A 439 -1.10 -16.66 -20.05
C ARG A 439 -0.59 -17.71 -19.09
N TRP A 440 -0.58 -17.41 -17.79
CA TRP A 440 -0.25 -18.38 -16.76
C TRP A 440 -1.33 -19.47 -16.67
N TYR A 441 -2.61 -19.10 -16.57
CA TYR A 441 -3.71 -20.06 -16.54
C TYR A 441 -3.87 -20.82 -17.86
N GLU A 442 -3.64 -20.19 -19.02
CA GLU A 442 -3.66 -20.87 -20.33
C GLU A 442 -2.56 -21.91 -20.45
N ARG A 443 -1.36 -21.65 -19.89
CA ARG A 443 -0.29 -22.66 -19.81
C ARG A 443 -0.67 -23.83 -18.91
N LEU A 444 -1.35 -23.57 -17.80
CA LEU A 444 -1.83 -24.61 -16.88
C LEU A 444 -2.96 -25.45 -17.49
N LEU A 445 -3.97 -24.79 -18.06
CA LEU A 445 -5.19 -25.40 -18.59
C LEU A 445 -5.04 -25.91 -20.02
N ARG A 446 -4.00 -25.48 -20.75
CA ARG A 446 -3.79 -25.83 -22.17
C ARG A 446 -5.02 -25.52 -23.04
N ILE A 447 -5.80 -24.52 -22.66
CA ILE A 447 -7.03 -24.09 -23.33
C ILE A 447 -6.98 -22.56 -23.47
N PRO A 448 -7.37 -21.99 -24.62
CA PRO A 448 -7.43 -20.53 -24.77
C PRO A 448 -8.57 -19.95 -23.92
N LEU A 449 -8.26 -18.94 -23.09
CA LEU A 449 -9.21 -18.29 -22.19
C LEU A 449 -9.86 -17.04 -22.78
N GLU A 450 -9.50 -16.69 -24.02
CA GLU A 450 -9.96 -15.49 -24.74
C GLU A 450 -11.49 -15.47 -24.91
N HIS A 451 -12.11 -16.65 -24.97
CA HIS A 451 -13.55 -16.78 -25.20
C HIS A 451 -14.42 -16.45 -23.98
N THR A 452 -13.82 -16.30 -22.80
CA THR A 452 -14.53 -16.01 -21.56
C THR A 452 -15.20 -14.63 -21.61
N ALA A 453 -16.49 -14.56 -21.27
CA ALA A 453 -17.29 -13.32 -21.37
C ALA A 453 -16.67 -12.12 -20.61
N ASP A 454 -16.10 -12.37 -19.43
CA ASP A 454 -15.45 -11.32 -18.63
C ASP A 454 -14.15 -10.82 -19.28
N TYR A 455 -13.37 -11.69 -19.94
CA TYR A 455 -12.15 -11.29 -20.65
C TYR A 455 -12.48 -10.50 -21.93
N LYS A 456 -13.46 -10.95 -22.73
CA LYS A 456 -13.95 -10.19 -23.90
C LYS A 456 -14.36 -8.77 -23.53
N ARG A 457 -14.96 -8.60 -22.35
CA ARG A 457 -15.34 -7.29 -21.82
C ARG A 457 -14.12 -6.42 -21.50
N LEU A 458 -13.06 -7.01 -20.95
CA LEU A 458 -11.79 -6.31 -20.68
C LEU A 458 -11.08 -5.92 -21.97
N GLU A 459 -11.04 -6.81 -22.96
CA GLU A 459 -10.47 -6.53 -24.28
C GLU A 459 -11.20 -5.38 -24.97
N ALA A 460 -12.54 -5.40 -24.99
CA ALA A 460 -13.31 -4.30 -25.56
C ALA A 460 -13.02 -2.93 -24.89
N ILE A 461 -12.74 -2.92 -23.58
CA ILE A 461 -12.34 -1.70 -22.85
C ILE A 461 -10.93 -1.26 -23.25
N ARG A 462 -9.99 -2.21 -23.37
CA ARG A 462 -8.61 -1.98 -23.79
C ARG A 462 -8.53 -1.47 -25.22
N ASP A 463 -9.24 -2.10 -26.15
CA ASP A 463 -9.20 -1.76 -27.57
C ASP A 463 -9.83 -0.37 -27.81
N GLY A 464 -10.87 -0.03 -27.03
CA GLY A 464 -11.40 1.33 -26.99
C GLY A 464 -10.41 2.37 -26.45
N ASP A 465 -9.55 1.99 -25.50
CA ASP A 465 -8.47 2.84 -24.97
C ASP A 465 -7.33 3.04 -25.96
N THR A 466 -6.86 1.97 -26.59
CA THR A 466 -5.78 2.05 -27.58
C THR A 466 -6.20 2.89 -28.77
N ALA A 467 -7.42 2.71 -29.29
CA ALA A 467 -7.96 3.57 -30.34
C ALA A 467 -8.07 5.05 -29.92
N ALA A 468 -8.38 5.32 -28.64
CA ALA A 468 -8.43 6.68 -28.11
C ALA A 468 -7.03 7.33 -28.03
N LEU A 469 -6.01 6.56 -27.63
CA LEU A 469 -4.61 7.00 -27.62
C LEU A 469 -4.07 7.24 -29.03
N GLU A 470 -4.39 6.37 -29.98
CA GLU A 470 -4.01 6.55 -31.38
C GLU A 470 -4.58 7.85 -31.95
N LEU A 471 -5.85 8.18 -31.65
CA LEU A 471 -6.41 9.48 -32.02
C LEU A 471 -5.67 10.66 -31.37
N GLN A 472 -5.19 10.51 -30.15
CA GLN A 472 -4.41 11.56 -29.46
C GLN A 472 -3.03 11.73 -30.10
N ALA A 473 -2.32 10.63 -30.38
CA ALA A 473 -1.02 10.63 -31.05
C ALA A 473 -1.12 11.17 -32.49
N HIS A 474 -2.19 10.83 -33.21
CA HIS A 474 -2.46 11.40 -34.53
C HIS A 474 -2.81 12.89 -34.46
N ALA A 475 -3.58 13.34 -33.46
CA ALA A 475 -3.84 14.76 -33.27
C ALA A 475 -2.58 15.56 -32.91
N ALA A 476 -1.68 14.98 -32.10
CA ALA A 476 -0.40 15.60 -31.74
C ALA A 476 0.55 15.69 -32.95
N SER A 477 0.69 14.61 -33.73
CA SER A 477 1.52 14.61 -34.94
C SER A 477 0.97 15.50 -36.06
N GLN A 478 -0.36 15.66 -36.17
CA GLN A 478 -0.98 16.60 -37.11
C GLN A 478 -0.85 18.06 -36.67
N ALA A 479 -0.76 18.35 -35.36
CA ALA A 479 -0.46 19.69 -34.87
C ALA A 479 0.98 20.12 -35.20
N ASP A 480 1.91 19.17 -35.33
CA ASP A 480 3.30 19.40 -35.71
C ASP A 480 3.56 19.38 -37.24
N ALA A 481 2.56 19.01 -38.06
CA ALA A 481 2.67 18.94 -39.52
C ALA A 481 2.20 20.25 -40.21
N PRO A 482 2.96 20.81 -41.18
CA PRO A 482 2.56 22.03 -41.87
C PRO A 482 1.46 21.75 -42.90
N VAL A 483 0.18 21.85 -42.52
CA VAL A 483 -0.94 21.75 -43.45
C VAL A 483 -1.35 23.13 -43.98
N SER A 484 -1.15 23.31 -45.28
CA SER A 484 -1.16 24.57 -46.05
C SER A 484 -2.53 25.29 -46.20
N ALA A 485 -3.64 24.79 -45.65
CA ALA A 485 -4.97 25.39 -45.91
C ALA A 485 -5.71 25.95 -44.68
N GLY A 486 -5.26 25.65 -43.47
CA GLY A 486 -5.81 26.20 -42.21
C GLY A 486 -4.90 27.21 -41.50
N HIS A 487 -3.77 27.56 -42.13
CA HIS A 487 -2.65 28.26 -41.49
C HIS A 487 -3.01 29.67 -40.98
N GLU A 488 -3.88 30.43 -41.67
CA GLU A 488 -4.24 31.78 -41.23
C GLU A 488 -5.20 31.80 -40.04
N ALA A 489 -6.19 30.91 -40.01
CA ALA A 489 -7.12 30.76 -38.89
C ALA A 489 -6.42 30.17 -37.65
N ALA A 490 -5.49 29.22 -37.85
CA ALA A 490 -4.65 28.67 -36.81
C ALA A 490 -3.66 29.71 -36.26
N MET A 491 -3.03 30.53 -37.11
CA MET A 491 -2.13 31.61 -36.68
C MET A 491 -2.86 32.73 -35.92
N GLN A 492 -4.12 33.04 -36.26
CA GLN A 492 -4.93 33.97 -35.48
C GLN A 492 -5.36 33.38 -34.12
N ALA A 493 -5.69 32.09 -34.07
CA ALA A 493 -5.95 31.37 -32.81
C ALA A 493 -4.68 31.23 -31.94
N GLU A 494 -3.51 31.01 -32.56
CA GLU A 494 -2.22 30.94 -31.87
C GLU A 494 -1.78 32.31 -31.35
N ARG A 495 -1.98 33.39 -32.11
CA ARG A 495 -1.66 34.75 -31.64
C ARG A 495 -2.56 35.19 -30.49
N SER A 496 -3.84 34.83 -30.52
CA SER A 496 -4.77 35.09 -29.41
C SER A 496 -4.51 34.17 -28.21
N ALA A 497 -4.13 32.91 -28.41
CA ALA A 497 -3.67 32.01 -27.35
C ALA A 497 -2.29 32.41 -26.79
N ALA A 498 -1.38 32.94 -27.60
CA ALA A 498 -0.07 33.43 -27.18
C ALA A 498 -0.21 34.69 -26.32
N GLY A 499 -1.13 35.59 -26.65
CA GLY A 499 -1.51 36.72 -25.79
C GLY A 499 -2.04 36.26 -24.42
N GLY A 500 -2.82 35.18 -24.39
CA GLY A 500 -3.25 34.53 -23.14
C GLY A 500 -2.10 33.86 -22.36
N ARG A 501 -1.16 33.20 -23.05
CA ARG A 501 0.03 32.56 -22.43
C ARG A 501 1.00 33.59 -21.84
N THR A 502 1.14 34.78 -22.44
CA THR A 502 1.97 35.86 -21.87
C THR A 502 1.37 36.45 -20.59
N GLN A 503 0.06 36.28 -20.37
CA GLN A 503 -0.65 36.72 -19.16
C GLN A 503 -0.77 35.61 -18.10
N GLN A 504 -0.57 34.34 -18.49
CA GLN A 504 -0.59 33.20 -17.60
C GLN A 504 0.76 33.06 -16.90
N ALA A 505 0.78 33.17 -15.56
CA ALA A 505 2.01 33.01 -14.78
C ALA A 505 2.66 31.65 -15.08
N VAL A 506 3.85 31.67 -15.70
CA VAL A 506 4.62 30.46 -15.98
C VAL A 506 5.13 29.91 -14.65
N ARG A 507 4.71 28.70 -14.29
CA ARG A 507 5.13 28.05 -13.04
C ARG A 507 6.61 27.70 -13.17
N LEU A 508 7.48 28.37 -12.41
CA LEU A 508 8.94 28.15 -12.45
C LEU A 508 9.30 26.67 -12.28
N VAL A 509 8.55 25.94 -11.45
CA VAL A 509 8.71 24.50 -11.23
C VAL A 509 8.60 23.71 -12.54
N GLU A 510 7.65 24.03 -13.44
CA GLU A 510 7.50 23.34 -14.73
C GLU A 510 8.69 23.58 -15.66
N LYS A 511 9.42 24.69 -15.49
CA LYS A 511 10.66 24.99 -16.24
C LYS A 511 11.90 24.33 -15.64
N MET A 512 11.85 23.90 -14.37
CA MET A 512 12.93 23.12 -13.74
C MET A 512 12.94 21.67 -14.24
N PHE A 513 11.80 21.15 -14.74
CA PHE A 513 11.73 19.84 -15.35
C PHE A 513 11.98 19.90 -16.86
N MET A 514 12.66 18.87 -17.38
CA MET A 514 12.84 18.67 -18.81
C MET A 514 11.50 18.34 -19.49
N ARG A 515 11.38 18.65 -20.78
CA ARG A 515 10.19 18.26 -21.56
C ARG A 515 10.08 16.73 -21.63
N PRO A 516 8.87 16.15 -21.52
CA PRO A 516 8.66 14.69 -21.56
C PRO A 516 9.22 14.02 -22.82
N ASP A 517 9.19 14.72 -23.96
CA ASP A 517 9.61 14.24 -25.28
C ASP A 517 11.13 14.36 -25.53
N ASP A 518 11.91 14.79 -24.53
CA ASP A 518 13.36 14.94 -24.68
C ASP A 518 14.04 13.57 -24.92
N PRO A 519 14.88 13.42 -25.95
CA PRO A 519 15.52 12.14 -26.29
C PRO A 519 16.40 11.57 -25.16
N ARG A 520 16.89 12.42 -24.24
CA ARG A 520 17.67 11.99 -23.07
C ARG A 520 16.84 11.21 -22.05
N LEU A 521 15.51 11.30 -22.10
CA LEU A 521 14.60 10.61 -21.17
C LEU A 521 14.22 9.20 -21.61
N LYS A 522 14.61 8.75 -22.82
CA LYS A 522 14.25 7.42 -23.34
C LYS A 522 14.61 6.27 -22.39
N SER A 523 15.81 6.27 -21.83
CA SER A 523 16.23 5.24 -20.87
C SER A 523 15.42 5.27 -19.56
N LEU A 524 14.97 6.47 -19.15
CA LEU A 524 14.13 6.63 -17.95
C LEU A 524 12.70 6.14 -18.23
N HIS A 525 12.18 6.38 -19.43
CA HIS A 525 10.90 5.85 -19.88
C HIS A 525 10.92 4.31 -19.92
N GLU A 526 12.01 3.69 -20.41
CA GLU A 526 12.18 2.23 -20.37
C GLU A 526 12.24 1.68 -18.94
N ARG A 527 12.95 2.35 -18.03
CA ARG A 527 12.97 1.96 -16.61
C ARG A 527 11.60 2.11 -15.96
N ARG A 528 10.84 3.16 -16.30
CA ARG A 528 9.47 3.36 -15.84
C ARG A 528 8.53 2.28 -16.40
N LEU A 529 8.67 1.91 -17.67
CA LEU A 529 7.90 0.82 -18.27
C LEU A 529 8.15 -0.49 -17.53
N ARG A 530 9.42 -0.84 -17.26
CA ARG A 530 9.78 -2.02 -16.47
C ARG A 530 9.22 -1.96 -15.04
N TYR A 531 9.29 -0.82 -14.38
CA TYR A 531 8.74 -0.65 -13.03
C TYR A 531 7.21 -0.79 -13.00
N ILE A 532 6.51 -0.23 -13.99
CA ILE A 532 5.06 -0.37 -14.11
C ILE A 532 4.69 -1.82 -14.41
N ALA A 533 5.39 -2.48 -15.33
CA ALA A 533 5.19 -3.90 -15.64
C ALA A 533 5.42 -4.78 -14.40
N TYR A 534 6.45 -4.49 -13.61
CA TYR A 534 6.70 -5.15 -12.33
C TYR A 534 5.54 -4.95 -11.34
N LEU A 535 5.08 -3.71 -11.13
CA LEU A 535 3.93 -3.42 -10.27
C LEU A 535 2.66 -4.15 -10.74
N GLN A 536 2.45 -4.24 -12.06
CA GLN A 536 1.33 -4.96 -12.65
C GLN A 536 1.41 -6.46 -12.36
N MET A 537 2.58 -7.07 -12.56
CA MET A 537 2.81 -8.48 -12.26
C MET A 537 2.63 -8.76 -10.77
N GLU A 538 3.24 -7.97 -9.89
CA GLU A 538 3.11 -8.12 -8.43
C GLU A 538 1.66 -8.02 -7.96
N ARG A 539 0.88 -7.09 -8.53
CA ARG A 539 -0.55 -6.97 -8.19
C ARG A 539 -1.37 -8.16 -8.70
N GLN A 540 -1.08 -8.66 -9.90
CA GLN A 540 -1.71 -9.87 -10.42
C GLN A 540 -1.35 -11.10 -9.59
N ILE A 541 -0.08 -11.27 -9.20
CA ILE A 541 0.40 -12.34 -8.32
C ILE A 541 -0.28 -12.23 -6.95
N ALA A 542 -0.32 -11.04 -6.35
CA ALA A 542 -0.98 -10.83 -5.07
C ALA A 542 -2.48 -11.16 -5.13
N GLN A 543 -3.17 -10.75 -6.20
CA GLN A 543 -4.58 -11.07 -6.41
C GLN A 543 -4.81 -12.57 -6.66
N ALA A 544 -3.95 -13.23 -7.43
CA ALA A 544 -4.01 -14.68 -7.65
C ALA A 544 -3.77 -15.44 -6.34
N ARG A 545 -2.78 -15.04 -5.53
CA ARG A 545 -2.53 -15.62 -4.19
C ARG A 545 -3.72 -15.40 -3.24
N GLU A 546 -4.34 -14.23 -3.27
CA GLU A 546 -5.53 -13.95 -2.46
C GLU A 546 -6.71 -14.81 -2.89
N ASN A 547 -6.98 -14.93 -4.18
CA ASN A 547 -8.01 -15.82 -4.71
C ASN A 547 -7.72 -17.27 -4.37
N ALA A 548 -6.46 -17.71 -4.50
CA ALA A 548 -6.04 -19.05 -4.15
C ALA A 548 -6.26 -19.38 -2.66
N LYS A 549 -6.07 -18.40 -1.78
CA LYS A 549 -6.39 -18.53 -0.35
C LYS A 549 -7.89 -18.51 -0.07
N ILE A 550 -8.68 -17.78 -0.87
CA ILE A 550 -10.13 -17.69 -0.69
C ILE A 550 -10.84 -18.98 -1.10
N PHE A 551 -10.40 -19.62 -2.19
CA PHE A 551 -11.02 -20.81 -2.77
C PHE A 551 -10.27 -22.11 -2.40
N GLU A 552 -9.53 -22.10 -1.30
CA GLU A 552 -8.93 -23.31 -0.71
C GLU A 552 -10.03 -24.30 -0.29
N GLY A 553 -9.89 -25.57 -0.70
CA GLY A 553 -10.88 -26.62 -0.43
C GLY A 553 -11.99 -26.79 -1.49
N VAL A 554 -12.05 -25.95 -2.53
CA VAL A 554 -13.01 -26.13 -3.65
C VAL A 554 -12.73 -27.40 -4.47
N GLU A 555 -11.50 -27.92 -4.41
CA GLU A 555 -11.06 -29.09 -5.18
C GLU A 555 -11.75 -30.40 -4.73
N ASP A 556 -12.25 -30.41 -3.48
CA ASP A 556 -12.86 -31.56 -2.80
C ASP A 556 -14.38 -31.65 -2.97
N THR A 557 -15.01 -30.72 -3.71
CA THR A 557 -16.48 -30.73 -3.90
C THR A 557 -16.92 -31.67 -5.01
N ALA A 558 -18.19 -32.10 -4.99
CA ALA A 558 -18.74 -33.01 -6.00
C ALA A 558 -18.76 -32.38 -7.40
N GLU A 559 -18.96 -31.05 -7.48
CA GLU A 559 -18.90 -30.28 -8.72
C GLU A 559 -17.50 -30.31 -9.36
N ALA A 560 -16.44 -30.49 -8.55
CA ALA A 560 -15.08 -30.63 -9.05
C ALA A 560 -14.89 -31.96 -9.80
N GLU A 561 -15.52 -33.05 -9.34
CA GLU A 561 -15.48 -34.32 -10.08
C GLU A 561 -16.18 -34.23 -11.44
N GLU A 562 -17.32 -33.56 -11.49
CA GLU A 562 -18.05 -33.33 -12.74
C GLU A 562 -17.21 -32.47 -13.70
N CYS A 563 -16.63 -31.36 -13.22
CA CYS A 563 -15.74 -30.51 -14.02
C CYS A 563 -14.51 -31.27 -14.54
N ARG A 564 -13.88 -32.13 -13.74
CA ARG A 564 -12.75 -32.98 -14.16
C ARG A 564 -13.15 -33.93 -15.30
N ARG A 565 -14.34 -34.53 -15.23
CA ARG A 565 -14.87 -35.40 -16.30
C ARG A 565 -15.11 -34.62 -17.59
N LEU A 566 -15.79 -33.48 -17.52
CA LEU A 566 -16.08 -32.63 -18.69
C LEU A 566 -14.79 -32.09 -19.31
N TYR A 567 -13.82 -31.69 -18.49
CA TYR A 567 -12.53 -31.18 -18.95
C TYR A 567 -11.68 -32.28 -19.62
N ALA A 568 -11.72 -33.52 -19.12
CA ALA A 568 -11.07 -34.65 -19.78
C ALA A 568 -11.61 -34.88 -21.20
N GLN A 569 -12.92 -34.71 -21.41
CA GLN A 569 -13.54 -34.81 -22.74
C GLN A 569 -13.05 -33.69 -23.69
N ILE A 570 -12.89 -32.46 -23.18
CA ILE A 570 -12.33 -31.34 -23.97
C ILE A 570 -10.88 -31.63 -24.37
N LEU A 571 -10.06 -32.14 -23.45
CA LEU A 571 -8.67 -32.49 -23.73
C LEU A 571 -8.55 -33.64 -24.72
N GLU A 572 -9.40 -34.67 -24.62
CA GLU A 572 -9.43 -35.78 -25.58
C GLU A 572 -9.76 -35.27 -26.99
N ARG A 573 -10.76 -34.39 -27.11
CA ARG A 573 -11.12 -33.75 -28.39
C ARG A 573 -9.99 -32.89 -28.94
N LYS A 574 -9.30 -32.13 -28.09
CA LYS A 574 -8.10 -31.37 -28.48
C LYS A 574 -7.00 -32.28 -29.02
N GLN A 575 -6.74 -33.40 -28.35
CA GLN A 575 -5.74 -34.38 -28.81
C GLN A 575 -6.14 -34.98 -30.16
N ARG A 576 -7.42 -35.30 -30.37
CA ARG A 576 -7.94 -35.77 -31.66
C ARG A 576 -7.73 -34.72 -32.77
N LEU A 577 -8.07 -33.45 -32.53
CA LEU A 577 -7.86 -32.37 -33.51
C LEU A 577 -6.37 -32.15 -33.82
N THR A 578 -5.49 -32.26 -32.82
CA THR A 578 -4.04 -32.15 -33.01
C THR A 578 -3.48 -33.35 -33.78
N ALA A 579 -4.00 -34.56 -33.54
CA ALA A 579 -3.66 -35.77 -34.28
C ALA A 579 -4.14 -35.71 -35.75
N LEU A 580 -5.32 -35.16 -36.00
CA LEU A 580 -5.82 -34.90 -37.36
C LEU A 580 -5.03 -33.81 -38.09
N GLY A 581 -4.60 -32.75 -37.40
CA GLY A 581 -3.74 -31.70 -37.98
C GLY A 581 -2.31 -32.16 -38.27
N SER A 582 -1.79 -33.15 -37.52
CA SER A 582 -0.45 -33.71 -37.74
C SER A 582 -0.39 -34.81 -38.79
N SER A 583 -1.52 -35.40 -39.21
CA SER A 583 -1.54 -36.37 -40.33
C SER A 583 -1.39 -35.71 -41.72
N GLY A 584 -1.45 -34.37 -41.80
CA GLY A 584 -1.23 -33.59 -43.03
C GLY A 584 0.21 -33.13 -43.27
N LYS A 585 1.16 -33.41 -42.36
CA LYS A 585 2.60 -33.17 -42.57
C LYS A 585 3.30 -34.52 -42.75
N PRO A 586 3.95 -34.80 -43.89
CA PRO A 586 4.66 -36.06 -44.07
C PRO A 586 5.79 -36.14 -43.05
N ALA A 587 5.75 -37.19 -42.22
CA ALA A 587 6.83 -37.57 -41.33
C ALA A 587 8.11 -37.73 -42.13
N ALA A 588 9.13 -36.94 -41.83
CA ALA A 588 10.48 -37.18 -42.32
C ALA A 588 10.92 -38.57 -41.83
N ALA A 589 11.23 -39.44 -42.79
CA ALA A 589 11.61 -40.82 -42.57
C ALA A 589 12.84 -40.98 -41.66
N PRO A 590 12.96 -42.07 -40.89
CA PRO A 590 14.17 -42.37 -40.14
C PRO A 590 15.24 -42.90 -41.10
N ILE A 591 16.34 -42.17 -41.27
CA ILE A 591 17.51 -42.69 -41.99
C ILE A 591 18.31 -43.56 -41.02
N ILE A 592 18.26 -44.87 -41.24
CA ILE A 592 19.22 -45.84 -40.70
C ILE A 592 20.30 -46.06 -41.75
N GLY A 593 21.57 -45.89 -41.35
CA GLY A 593 22.70 -46.66 -41.88
C GLY A 593 23.69 -45.92 -42.78
N GLY A 594 24.97 -45.95 -42.38
CA GLY A 594 26.11 -45.71 -43.27
C GLY A 594 27.31 -45.05 -42.58
N GLY A 595 28.34 -45.83 -42.26
CA GLY A 595 29.56 -45.38 -41.56
C GLY A 595 30.61 -44.71 -42.44
N SER A 596 31.80 -44.58 -41.84
CA SER A 596 33.06 -43.99 -42.33
C SER A 596 33.13 -42.46 -42.27
N THR A 597 34.20 -41.76 -41.90
CA THR A 597 35.51 -41.99 -41.27
C THR A 597 36.08 -40.56 -41.15
N GLU A 598 36.75 -40.22 -40.04
CA GLU A 598 37.78 -39.16 -39.96
C GLU A 598 37.32 -37.70 -40.23
N SER A 599 37.83 -36.62 -39.66
CA SER A 599 38.87 -36.30 -38.69
C SER A 599 38.83 -34.76 -38.53
N VAL A 600 39.19 -34.23 -37.34
CA VAL A 600 39.78 -32.87 -37.10
C VAL A 600 38.88 -31.65 -37.48
N ASP A 601 38.58 -30.63 -36.68
CA ASP A 601 39.09 -30.06 -35.45
C ASP A 601 37.94 -29.27 -34.79
N ARG A 602 37.79 -29.36 -33.46
CA ARG A 602 36.81 -28.55 -32.72
C ARG A 602 37.52 -27.85 -31.57
N SER A 603 37.98 -26.63 -31.84
CA SER A 603 38.22 -25.61 -30.82
C SER A 603 37.46 -24.34 -31.18
N ALA A 604 36.89 -23.74 -30.15
CA ALA A 604 36.17 -22.46 -30.10
C ALA A 604 34.73 -22.43 -30.65
N ALA A 605 33.76 -22.66 -29.75
CA ALA A 605 32.57 -21.80 -29.63
C ALA A 605 31.78 -22.17 -28.37
N ALA A 606 32.11 -21.52 -27.26
CA ALA A 606 31.16 -21.28 -26.20
C ALA A 606 30.19 -20.20 -26.69
N THR A 607 28.94 -20.56 -26.95
CA THR A 607 27.69 -19.74 -26.83
C THR A 607 26.54 -20.48 -27.53
N SER A 608 25.34 -20.37 -26.95
CA SER A 608 24.03 -20.81 -27.47
C SER A 608 23.64 -22.29 -27.30
N SER A 609 23.35 -22.68 -26.06
CA SER A 609 22.39 -23.76 -25.75
C SER A 609 20.98 -23.24 -25.43
N ASP A 610 20.73 -21.93 -25.58
CA ASP A 610 19.46 -21.28 -25.22
C ASP A 610 18.49 -21.09 -26.40
N VAL A 611 18.83 -21.56 -27.60
CA VAL A 611 18.00 -21.37 -28.81
C VAL A 611 17.23 -22.64 -29.20
N ALA A 612 17.64 -23.82 -28.72
CA ALA A 612 16.98 -25.08 -29.10
C ALA A 612 15.74 -25.41 -28.26
N THR A 613 15.60 -24.86 -27.06
CA THR A 613 14.43 -25.06 -26.18
C THR A 613 13.33 -24.03 -26.42
N ALA A 614 13.65 -22.91 -27.10
CA ALA A 614 12.70 -21.84 -27.40
C ALA A 614 11.79 -22.12 -28.63
N VAL A 615 12.15 -23.11 -29.47
CA VAL A 615 11.38 -23.44 -30.69
C VAL A 615 10.35 -24.56 -30.43
N ALA A 616 10.39 -25.22 -29.27
CA ALA A 616 9.38 -26.23 -28.89
C ALA A 616 8.12 -25.64 -28.22
N ALA A 617 8.11 -24.34 -27.91
CA ALA A 617 6.99 -23.66 -27.23
C ALA A 617 5.98 -22.99 -28.20
N THR A 618 6.23 -23.03 -29.50
CA THR A 618 5.32 -22.53 -30.55
C THR A 618 4.67 -23.68 -31.32
N ALA A 619 4.25 -24.74 -30.62
CA ALA A 619 3.23 -25.61 -31.19
C ALA A 619 1.93 -24.80 -31.20
N GLU A 620 1.53 -24.35 -32.39
CA GLU A 620 0.25 -23.69 -32.67
C GLU A 620 -0.85 -24.36 -31.84
N SER A 621 -1.31 -23.68 -30.80
CA SER A 621 -2.43 -24.14 -29.99
C SER A 621 -3.67 -24.03 -30.84
N VAL A 622 -4.03 -25.09 -31.56
CA VAL A 622 -5.28 -25.20 -32.30
C VAL A 622 -6.41 -24.76 -31.38
N ASN A 623 -7.13 -23.70 -31.76
CA ASN A 623 -8.23 -23.13 -31.00
C ASN A 623 -9.42 -24.09 -31.08
N VAL A 624 -9.51 -24.98 -30.09
CA VAL A 624 -10.47 -26.10 -30.04
C VAL A 624 -11.92 -25.61 -30.18
N PHE A 625 -12.22 -24.41 -29.68
CA PHE A 625 -13.58 -23.88 -29.61
C PHE A 625 -14.10 -23.28 -30.91
N GLU A 626 -13.22 -22.83 -31.81
CA GLU A 626 -13.61 -22.35 -33.14
C GLU A 626 -13.81 -23.51 -34.12
N SER A 627 -13.17 -24.65 -33.87
CA SER A 627 -13.22 -25.84 -34.73
C SER A 627 -14.29 -26.86 -34.30
N ASP A 628 -14.67 -26.89 -33.02
CA ASP A 628 -15.60 -27.87 -32.45
C ASP A 628 -16.66 -27.19 -31.55
N ALA A 629 -17.91 -27.16 -32.04
CA ALA A 629 -19.06 -26.58 -31.33
C ALA A 629 -19.43 -27.36 -30.06
N GLU A 630 -19.15 -28.66 -30.01
CA GLU A 630 -19.42 -29.47 -28.82
C GLU A 630 -18.41 -29.19 -27.71
N ALA A 631 -17.14 -28.92 -28.05
CA ALA A 631 -16.14 -28.49 -27.08
C ALA A 631 -16.49 -27.11 -26.48
N ALA A 632 -17.06 -26.21 -27.28
CA ALA A 632 -17.58 -24.93 -26.78
C ALA A 632 -18.78 -25.12 -25.82
N ALA A 633 -19.71 -26.02 -26.14
CA ALA A 633 -20.83 -26.36 -25.26
C ALA A 633 -20.38 -26.97 -23.92
N LEU A 634 -19.38 -27.86 -23.95
CA LEU A 634 -18.78 -28.41 -22.71
C LEU A 634 -18.09 -27.32 -21.89
N PHE A 635 -17.36 -26.40 -22.54
CA PHE A 635 -16.75 -25.28 -21.84
C PHE A 635 -17.80 -24.35 -21.22
N GLU A 636 -18.91 -24.08 -21.91
CA GLU A 636 -20.01 -23.34 -21.31
C GLU A 636 -20.60 -24.04 -20.09
N GLN A 637 -20.78 -25.37 -20.13
CA GLN A 637 -21.27 -26.13 -18.99
C GLN A 637 -20.32 -26.02 -17.79
N ILE A 638 -19.02 -26.20 -18.00
CA ILE A 638 -18.01 -26.00 -16.94
C ILE A 638 -18.03 -24.56 -16.44
N SER A 639 -18.21 -23.57 -17.33
CA SER A 639 -18.26 -22.16 -16.94
C SER A 639 -19.46 -21.83 -16.05
N ARG A 640 -20.62 -22.44 -16.31
CA ARG A 640 -21.82 -22.29 -15.47
C ARG A 640 -21.60 -22.90 -14.09
N ILE A 641 -21.02 -24.10 -14.02
CA ILE A 641 -20.66 -24.75 -12.75
C ILE A 641 -19.67 -23.88 -11.96
N THR A 642 -18.64 -23.36 -12.64
CA THR A 642 -17.62 -22.48 -12.04
C THR A 642 -18.26 -21.23 -11.46
N GLN A 643 -19.16 -20.58 -12.21
CA GLN A 643 -19.88 -19.40 -11.72
C GLN A 643 -20.82 -19.72 -10.56
N SER A 644 -21.51 -20.87 -10.57
CA SER A 644 -22.35 -21.28 -9.45
C SER A 644 -21.52 -21.50 -8.18
N VAL A 645 -20.35 -22.13 -8.29
CA VAL A 645 -19.43 -22.34 -7.16
C VAL A 645 -18.92 -21.01 -6.62
N ILE A 646 -18.56 -20.06 -7.48
CA ILE A 646 -18.18 -18.69 -7.05
C ILE A 646 -19.34 -18.02 -6.31
N CYS A 647 -20.56 -18.15 -6.80
CA CYS A 647 -21.75 -17.58 -6.18
C CYS A 647 -22.09 -18.20 -4.83
N THR A 648 -21.96 -19.53 -4.65
CA THR A 648 -22.18 -20.19 -3.36
C THR A 648 -21.11 -19.79 -2.36
N TYR A 649 -19.83 -19.86 -2.73
CA TYR A 649 -18.71 -19.47 -1.85
C TYR A 649 -18.77 -18.01 -1.41
N SER A 650 -19.11 -17.09 -2.32
CA SER A 650 -19.24 -15.67 -1.98
C SER A 650 -20.42 -15.37 -1.04
N ARG A 651 -21.51 -16.15 -1.13
CA ARG A 651 -22.65 -16.06 -0.20
C ARG A 651 -22.28 -16.60 1.18
N GLU A 652 -21.65 -17.77 1.26
CA GLU A 652 -21.28 -18.42 2.53
C GLU A 652 -20.24 -17.62 3.31
N THR A 653 -19.20 -17.13 2.63
CA THR A 653 -18.12 -16.37 3.27
C THR A 653 -18.49 -14.91 3.57
N ARG A 654 -19.66 -14.44 3.10
CA ARG A 654 -20.11 -13.03 3.16
C ARG A 654 -19.06 -12.03 2.64
N ARG A 655 -18.11 -12.49 1.83
CA ARG A 655 -17.06 -11.63 1.28
C ARG A 655 -17.54 -11.03 -0.03
N ARG A 656 -17.56 -9.70 -0.07
CA ARG A 656 -17.88 -8.92 -1.27
C ARG A 656 -16.60 -8.67 -2.06
N SER A 657 -16.72 -8.65 -3.39
CA SER A 657 -15.61 -8.24 -4.26
C SER A 657 -15.21 -6.80 -3.96
N LYS A 658 -13.91 -6.45 -4.09
CA LYS A 658 -13.42 -5.12 -3.67
C LYS A 658 -13.97 -4.05 -4.61
N ALA A 659 -14.14 -4.37 -5.89
CA ALA A 659 -14.75 -3.50 -6.86
C ALA A 659 -16.25 -3.27 -6.57
N ALA A 660 -17.00 -4.31 -6.16
CA ALA A 660 -18.40 -4.15 -5.74
C ALA A 660 -18.53 -3.30 -4.46
N ALA A 661 -17.60 -3.45 -3.51
CA ALA A 661 -17.56 -2.58 -2.33
C ALA A 661 -17.29 -1.11 -2.71
N LYS A 662 -16.36 -0.84 -3.63
CA LYS A 662 -16.13 0.51 -4.19
C LYS A 662 -17.39 1.03 -4.90
N ALA A 663 -18.05 0.20 -5.70
CA ALA A 663 -19.29 0.54 -6.40
C ALA A 663 -20.43 0.92 -5.45
N GLU A 664 -20.62 0.16 -4.37
CA GLU A 664 -21.61 0.47 -3.34
C GLU A 664 -21.30 1.78 -2.61
N THR A 665 -20.04 2.02 -2.23
CA THR A 665 -19.66 3.29 -1.59
C THR A 665 -19.96 4.47 -2.50
N LEU A 666 -19.66 4.35 -3.79
CA LEU A 666 -20.00 5.36 -4.80
C LEU A 666 -21.52 5.53 -4.94
N LYS A 667 -22.29 4.43 -5.00
CA LYS A 667 -23.76 4.47 -5.07
C LYS A 667 -24.37 5.17 -3.86
N ARG A 668 -23.90 4.89 -2.65
CA ARG A 668 -24.34 5.58 -1.42
C ARG A 668 -24.06 7.08 -1.54
N VAL A 669 -22.82 7.45 -1.85
CA VAL A 669 -22.42 8.86 -2.05
C VAL A 669 -23.28 9.54 -3.12
N MET A 670 -23.62 8.87 -4.22
CA MET A 670 -24.47 9.43 -5.28
C MET A 670 -25.93 9.56 -4.88
N GLN A 671 -26.51 8.57 -4.20
CA GLN A 671 -27.90 8.59 -3.75
C GLN A 671 -28.15 9.77 -2.80
N HIS A 672 -27.20 10.04 -1.90
CA HIS A 672 -27.34 11.13 -0.93
C HIS A 672 -27.21 12.52 -1.57
N VAL A 673 -26.40 12.71 -2.62
CA VAL A 673 -26.30 14.02 -3.31
C VAL A 673 -27.50 14.29 -4.25
N VAL A 674 -28.18 13.25 -4.74
CA VAL A 674 -29.39 13.42 -5.58
C VAL A 674 -30.61 13.83 -4.75
N VAL A 675 -30.70 13.37 -3.49
CA VAL A 675 -31.82 13.70 -2.59
C VAL A 675 -31.73 15.13 -2.04
N THR A 676 -30.55 15.74 -1.97
CA THR A 676 -30.31 17.07 -1.38
C THR A 676 -30.76 18.28 -2.21
N ASN A 677 -31.39 18.09 -3.38
CA ASN A 677 -31.96 19.22 -4.12
C ASN A 677 -33.37 19.60 -3.66
N ALA A 678 -34.01 18.82 -2.79
CA ALA A 678 -35.37 19.08 -2.30
C ALA A 678 -35.40 19.67 -0.88
N ASP A 679 -34.59 19.16 0.05
CA ASP A 679 -34.58 19.63 1.45
C ASP A 679 -33.14 19.84 1.96
N GLY A 680 -32.86 21.04 2.49
CA GLY A 680 -31.53 21.49 2.90
C GLY A 680 -30.96 20.87 4.18
N SER A 681 -30.97 19.54 4.35
CA SER A 681 -30.31 18.87 5.48
C SER A 681 -28.79 18.73 5.26
N HIS A 682 -28.03 19.77 5.59
CA HIS A 682 -26.56 19.71 5.61
C HIS A 682 -25.99 18.73 6.67
N THR A 683 -26.82 18.27 7.61
CA THR A 683 -26.46 17.35 8.70
C THR A 683 -26.12 15.95 8.18
N ASP A 684 -26.91 15.42 7.26
CA ASP A 684 -26.80 14.02 6.81
C ASP A 684 -25.52 13.80 6.00
N ARG A 685 -25.14 14.79 5.18
CA ARG A 685 -23.87 14.79 4.44
C ARG A 685 -22.64 14.82 5.36
N ALA A 686 -22.71 15.58 6.45
CA ALA A 686 -21.61 15.67 7.40
C ALA A 686 -21.43 14.34 8.16
N GLU A 687 -22.53 13.71 8.58
CA GLU A 687 -22.52 12.40 9.23
C GLU A 687 -21.96 11.30 8.32
N ASP A 688 -22.35 11.28 7.04
CA ASP A 688 -21.83 10.28 6.10
C ASP A 688 -20.36 10.49 5.74
N LEU A 689 -19.89 11.74 5.64
CA LEU A 689 -18.47 12.03 5.51
C LEU A 689 -17.70 11.59 6.76
N GLN A 690 -18.26 11.77 7.96
CA GLN A 690 -17.69 11.25 9.19
C GLN A 690 -17.64 9.72 9.20
N ARG A 691 -18.70 9.04 8.72
CA ARG A 691 -18.71 7.57 8.55
C ARG A 691 -17.63 7.11 7.57
N LEU A 692 -17.51 7.74 6.41
CA LEU A 692 -16.46 7.40 5.42
C LEU A 692 -15.06 7.65 5.96
N LEU A 693 -14.85 8.73 6.74
CA LEU A 693 -13.58 8.98 7.41
C LEU A 693 -13.30 7.92 8.48
N GLN A 694 -14.30 7.53 9.26
CA GLN A 694 -14.19 6.45 10.24
C GLN A 694 -13.89 5.10 9.58
N GLU A 695 -14.53 4.78 8.45
CA GLU A 695 -14.22 3.58 7.66
C GLU A 695 -12.78 3.60 7.14
N LYS A 696 -12.32 4.73 6.58
CA LYS A 696 -10.93 4.89 6.13
C LYS A 696 -9.95 4.73 7.29
N LYS A 697 -10.25 5.34 8.44
CA LYS A 697 -9.46 5.27 9.67
C LYS A 697 -9.33 3.82 10.14
N ASN A 698 -10.46 3.12 10.27
CA ASN A 698 -10.50 1.70 10.63
C ASN A 698 -9.74 0.82 9.61
N LYS A 699 -9.77 1.16 8.32
CA LYS A 699 -9.04 0.44 7.28
C LYS A 699 -7.52 0.66 7.37
N VAL A 700 -7.06 1.88 7.69
CA VAL A 700 -5.64 2.16 7.90
C VAL A 700 -5.13 1.43 9.14
N THR A 701 -5.87 1.48 10.25
CA THR A 701 -5.48 0.75 11.47
C THR A 701 -5.50 -0.75 11.28
N GLN A 702 -6.50 -1.31 10.59
CA GLN A 702 -6.50 -2.74 10.22
C GLN A 702 -5.30 -3.12 9.35
N ARG A 703 -4.86 -2.25 8.44
CA ARG A 703 -3.63 -2.49 7.65
C ARG A 703 -2.39 -2.50 8.51
N LEU A 704 -2.25 -1.53 9.42
CA LEU A 704 -1.14 -1.49 10.38
C LEU A 704 -1.12 -2.75 11.23
N LEU A 705 -2.27 -3.18 11.75
CA LEU A 705 -2.38 -4.44 12.50
C LEU A 705 -2.03 -5.65 11.65
N SER A 706 -2.44 -5.71 10.38
CA SER A 706 -2.10 -6.83 9.50
C SER A 706 -0.60 -6.92 9.27
N VAL A 707 0.11 -5.78 9.16
CA VAL A 707 1.56 -5.73 9.02
C VAL A 707 2.22 -6.20 10.32
N LEU A 708 1.76 -5.70 11.47
CA LEU A 708 2.27 -6.13 12.78
C LEU A 708 2.01 -7.62 13.03
N GLU A 709 0.84 -8.14 12.63
CA GLU A 709 0.52 -9.56 12.74
C GLU A 709 1.44 -10.41 11.88
N SER A 710 1.75 -9.99 10.64
CA SER A 710 2.71 -10.71 9.79
C SER A 710 4.12 -10.67 10.37
N ASP A 711 4.53 -9.54 10.92
CA ASP A 711 5.85 -9.32 11.50
C ASP A 711 6.04 -10.17 12.78
N VAL A 712 5.05 -10.19 13.67
CA VAL A 712 5.06 -11.07 14.85
C VAL A 712 5.03 -12.55 14.46
N LYS A 713 4.32 -12.92 13.38
CA LYS A 713 4.33 -14.30 12.88
C LYS A 713 5.70 -14.71 12.36
N SER A 714 6.37 -13.87 11.58
CA SER A 714 7.74 -14.15 11.13
C SER A 714 8.73 -14.20 12.29
N ASP A 715 8.60 -13.30 13.28
CA ASP A 715 9.43 -13.30 14.48
C ASP A 715 9.23 -14.60 15.27
N LEU A 716 7.99 -15.03 15.46
CA LEU A 716 7.66 -16.31 16.11
C LEU A 716 8.15 -17.52 15.32
N GLU A 717 7.96 -17.56 14.01
CA GLU A 717 8.46 -18.65 13.15
C GLU A 717 9.98 -18.77 13.23
N TRP A 718 10.69 -17.65 13.30
CA TRP A 718 12.13 -17.64 13.47
C TRP A 718 12.56 -18.14 14.86
N LEU A 719 11.88 -17.72 15.93
CA LEU A 719 12.13 -18.23 17.29
C LEU A 719 11.81 -19.73 17.41
N ASP A 720 10.68 -20.18 16.85
CA ASP A 720 10.30 -21.58 16.82
C ASP A 720 11.33 -22.41 16.04
N SER A 721 11.92 -21.85 14.97
CA SER A 721 12.99 -22.50 14.21
C SER A 721 14.30 -22.64 15.01
N MET A 722 14.56 -21.72 15.95
CA MET A 722 15.69 -21.85 16.87
C MET A 722 15.43 -22.96 17.90
N ASP A 723 14.21 -23.02 18.44
CA ASP A 723 13.82 -24.07 19.40
C ASP A 723 13.81 -25.46 18.73
N GLU A 724 13.33 -25.57 17.48
CA GLU A 724 13.31 -26.83 16.72
C GLU A 724 14.72 -27.33 16.37
N ALA A 725 15.74 -26.45 16.37
CA ALA A 725 17.13 -26.86 16.16
C ALA A 725 17.69 -27.71 17.31
N GLU A 726 17.13 -27.60 18.52
CA GLU A 726 17.53 -28.41 19.68
C GLU A 726 16.81 -29.77 19.73
N ARG A 727 15.82 -29.98 18.87
CA ARG A 727 15.03 -31.21 18.84
C ARG A 727 15.91 -32.40 18.41
N PRO A 728 15.78 -33.58 19.06
CA PRO A 728 16.44 -34.78 18.58
C PRO A 728 15.98 -35.15 17.16
N PRO A 729 16.87 -35.68 16.31
CA PRO A 729 16.50 -36.11 14.97
C PRO A 729 15.48 -37.26 15.02
N LEU A 730 14.81 -37.49 13.89
CA LEU A 730 13.91 -38.63 13.74
C LEU A 730 14.69 -39.94 13.91
N LEU A 731 14.07 -40.92 14.57
CA LEU A 731 14.63 -42.26 14.63
C LEU A 731 14.61 -42.89 13.23
N PRO A 732 15.71 -43.54 12.80
CA PRO A 732 15.71 -44.25 11.52
C PRO A 732 14.72 -45.41 11.58
N ILE A 733 14.01 -45.63 10.46
CA ILE A 733 13.10 -46.76 10.30
C ILE A 733 13.98 -48.04 10.24
N PRO A 734 13.56 -49.16 10.86
CA PRO A 734 14.33 -50.41 10.78
C PRO A 734 14.36 -50.93 9.34
N GLU A 735 15.52 -50.80 8.69
CA GLU A 735 15.80 -51.37 7.38
C GLU A 735 16.38 -52.79 7.52
N GLY A 736 16.29 -53.58 6.45
CA GLY A 736 16.98 -54.86 6.38
C GLY A 736 18.50 -54.69 6.52
N MET A 737 19.17 -55.67 7.12
CA MET A 737 20.63 -55.65 7.26
C MET A 737 21.28 -55.47 5.87
N SER A 738 22.26 -54.57 5.78
CA SER A 738 23.00 -54.32 4.55
C SER A 738 23.63 -55.61 4.03
N TYR A 739 23.12 -56.12 2.91
CA TYR A 739 23.52 -57.39 2.31
C TYR A 739 23.68 -57.21 0.80
N VAL A 740 24.83 -57.65 0.27
CA VAL A 740 25.07 -57.70 -1.17
C VAL A 740 25.02 -59.16 -1.59
N SER A 741 23.99 -59.52 -2.36
CA SER A 741 23.78 -60.89 -2.79
C SER A 741 24.75 -61.29 -3.90
N ALA A 742 24.91 -62.60 -4.11
CA ALA A 742 25.69 -63.10 -5.25
C ALA A 742 25.06 -62.70 -6.60
N ALA A 743 23.73 -62.54 -6.64
CA ALA A 743 23.02 -62.06 -7.82
C ALA A 743 23.40 -60.61 -8.14
N ASP A 744 23.48 -59.74 -7.12
CA ASP A 744 23.88 -58.33 -7.29
C ASP A 744 25.32 -58.22 -7.80
N VAL A 745 26.24 -59.03 -7.27
CA VAL A 745 27.65 -59.06 -7.71
C VAL A 745 27.78 -59.49 -9.18
N GLN A 746 26.96 -60.45 -9.62
CA GLN A 746 26.93 -60.87 -11.02
C GLN A 746 26.34 -59.77 -11.90
N ALA A 747 25.24 -59.13 -11.47
CA ALA A 747 24.61 -58.03 -12.19
C ALA A 747 25.56 -56.82 -12.35
N TRP A 748 26.36 -56.52 -11.35
CA TRP A 748 27.29 -55.37 -11.37
C TRP A 748 28.65 -55.67 -12.00
N LYS A 749 28.89 -56.87 -12.52
CA LYS A 749 30.19 -57.25 -13.09
C LYS A 749 30.61 -56.33 -14.24
N GLU A 750 29.70 -56.06 -15.18
CA GLU A 750 29.98 -55.21 -16.34
C GLU A 750 30.27 -53.76 -15.93
N VAL A 751 29.45 -53.21 -15.03
CA VAL A 751 29.63 -51.85 -14.48
C VAL A 751 30.96 -51.74 -13.74
N ARG A 752 31.31 -52.76 -12.94
CA ARG A 752 32.58 -52.82 -12.21
C ARG A 752 33.78 -52.85 -13.15
N ASP A 753 33.72 -53.64 -14.22
CA ASP A 753 34.83 -53.76 -15.16
C ASP A 753 34.98 -52.47 -15.99
N ALA A 754 33.87 -51.80 -16.33
CA ALA A 754 33.87 -50.47 -16.92
C ALA A 754 34.45 -49.40 -15.96
N ASP A 755 34.02 -49.39 -14.70
CA ASP A 755 34.55 -48.47 -13.67
C ASP A 755 36.04 -48.70 -13.39
N LYS A 756 36.53 -49.94 -13.50
CA LYS A 756 37.96 -50.28 -13.45
C LYS A 756 38.71 -49.75 -14.67
N ALA A 757 38.15 -49.87 -15.87
CA ALA A 757 38.73 -49.28 -17.08
C ALA A 757 38.81 -47.74 -16.98
N LEU A 758 37.75 -47.09 -16.47
CA LEU A 758 37.72 -45.65 -16.21
C LEU A 758 38.64 -45.23 -15.06
N ALA A 759 38.89 -46.11 -14.08
CA ALA A 759 39.86 -45.87 -13.01
C ALA A 759 41.31 -45.84 -13.51
N ALA A 760 41.62 -46.61 -14.55
CA ALA A 760 42.95 -46.69 -15.14
C ALA A 760 43.28 -45.42 -15.95
N ASP A 761 42.27 -44.75 -16.52
CA ASP A 761 42.44 -43.49 -17.24
C ASP A 761 42.35 -42.28 -16.29
N PRO A 762 43.44 -41.54 -16.06
CA PRO A 762 43.44 -40.37 -15.18
C PRO A 762 42.49 -39.26 -15.65
N PHE A 763 42.16 -39.18 -16.94
CA PHE A 763 41.25 -38.16 -17.49
C PHE A 763 39.77 -38.52 -17.35
N ARG A 764 39.47 -39.80 -17.06
CA ARG A 764 38.09 -40.31 -16.94
C ARG A 764 37.77 -40.86 -15.55
N ARG A 765 38.71 -40.78 -14.61
CA ARG A 765 38.56 -41.27 -13.23
C ARG A 765 37.32 -40.74 -12.49
N ASN A 766 36.90 -39.50 -12.76
CA ASN A 766 35.72 -38.88 -12.14
C ASN A 766 34.40 -39.19 -12.87
N LYS A 767 34.46 -39.94 -13.99
CA LYS A 767 33.28 -40.31 -14.79
C LYS A 767 32.76 -41.72 -14.48
N LYS A 768 33.24 -42.35 -13.40
CA LYS A 768 32.73 -43.65 -12.93
C LYS A 768 31.27 -43.55 -12.51
N GLN A 769 30.51 -44.62 -12.64
CA GLN A 769 29.10 -44.64 -12.26
C GLN A 769 28.92 -44.79 -10.74
N PHE A 770 29.79 -45.56 -10.07
CA PHE A 770 29.75 -45.78 -8.62
C PHE A 770 30.95 -45.11 -7.92
N GLN A 771 30.69 -44.07 -7.11
CA GLN A 771 31.75 -43.30 -6.43
C GLN A 771 31.44 -42.94 -4.95
N PRO A 772 31.13 -43.90 -4.05
CA PRO A 772 31.10 -43.60 -2.63
C PRO A 772 32.52 -43.31 -2.12
N GLN A 773 32.64 -42.44 -1.12
CA GLN A 773 33.92 -42.07 -0.53
C GLN A 773 33.85 -42.11 1.00
N LEU A 774 34.86 -42.72 1.62
CA LEU A 774 35.04 -42.71 3.08
C LEU A 774 36.49 -42.32 3.39
N PHE A 775 36.69 -41.29 4.20
CA PHE A 775 38.01 -40.79 4.62
C PHE A 775 39.05 -40.68 3.48
N GLY A 776 38.61 -40.20 2.31
CA GLY A 776 39.48 -40.03 1.14
C GLY A 776 39.60 -41.26 0.23
N GLN A 777 39.21 -42.46 0.69
CA GLN A 777 39.22 -43.69 -0.11
C GLN A 777 37.93 -43.84 -0.92
N GLN A 778 38.09 -44.11 -2.22
CA GLN A 778 36.96 -44.41 -3.11
C GLN A 778 36.59 -45.89 -2.98
N TRP A 779 35.33 -46.15 -2.67
CA TRP A 779 34.80 -47.52 -2.61
C TRP A 779 34.64 -48.06 -4.03
N GLN A 780 35.04 -49.31 -4.24
CA GLN A 780 34.85 -50.00 -5.51
C GLN A 780 33.62 -50.90 -5.42
N LEU A 781 33.00 -51.19 -6.57
CA LEU A 781 31.95 -52.20 -6.65
C LEU A 781 32.51 -53.55 -6.17
N PRO A 782 31.82 -54.23 -5.24
CA PRO A 782 32.30 -55.47 -4.66
C PRO A 782 32.49 -56.55 -5.72
N ASP A 783 33.56 -57.33 -5.57
CA ASP A 783 33.84 -58.47 -6.43
C ASP A 783 33.23 -59.78 -5.94
N LYS A 784 32.77 -59.79 -4.69
CA LYS A 784 32.26 -60.94 -3.94
C LYS A 784 31.07 -60.52 -3.09
N PRO A 785 30.14 -61.44 -2.77
CA PRO A 785 29.02 -61.14 -1.88
C PRO A 785 29.53 -60.84 -0.47
N LEU A 786 28.93 -59.84 0.17
CA LEU A 786 29.24 -59.46 1.55
C LEU A 786 28.29 -60.21 2.49
N LEU A 787 28.79 -61.31 3.07
CA LEU A 787 28.02 -62.21 3.93
C LEU A 787 28.29 -61.92 5.41
N PHE A 788 27.26 -61.98 6.25
CA PHE A 788 27.40 -61.84 7.71
C PHE A 788 27.73 -63.17 8.40
N TRP A 789 26.89 -64.19 8.21
CA TRP A 789 26.95 -65.46 8.94
C TRP A 789 28.25 -66.27 8.79
N GLY A 790 29.00 -66.05 7.71
CA GLY A 790 30.28 -66.74 7.45
C GLY A 790 31.50 -66.08 8.09
N THR A 791 31.33 -64.95 8.78
CA THR A 791 32.45 -64.16 9.34
C THR A 791 32.66 -64.44 10.83
N GLY A 792 33.83 -64.08 11.37
CA GLY A 792 34.08 -64.10 12.82
C GLY A 792 34.65 -65.40 13.42
N THR A 793 34.93 -66.44 12.64
CA THR A 793 35.44 -67.73 13.15
C THR A 793 36.72 -67.60 13.99
N ARG A 794 37.67 -66.77 13.56
CA ARG A 794 38.90 -66.49 14.30
C ARG A 794 38.65 -65.74 15.60
N ALA A 795 37.71 -64.81 15.61
CA ALA A 795 37.36 -64.04 16.81
C ALA A 795 36.79 -64.94 17.90
N VAL A 796 35.97 -65.94 17.52
CA VAL A 796 35.44 -66.95 18.46
C VAL A 796 36.58 -67.78 19.07
N GLN A 797 37.56 -68.21 18.27
CA GLN A 797 38.71 -68.95 18.78
C GLN A 797 39.54 -68.11 19.76
N GLN A 798 39.82 -66.85 19.41
CA GLN A 798 40.53 -65.92 20.29
C GLN A 798 39.73 -65.63 21.57
N ALA A 799 38.41 -65.51 21.49
CA ALA A 799 37.56 -65.34 22.67
C ALA A 799 37.63 -66.55 23.61
N LEU A 800 37.70 -67.77 23.07
CA LEU A 800 37.88 -68.98 23.88
C LEU A 800 39.26 -69.04 24.55
N GLU A 801 40.32 -68.65 23.83
CA GLU A 801 41.68 -68.53 24.38
C GLU A 801 41.71 -67.47 25.50
N HIS A 802 41.18 -66.28 25.25
CA HIS A 802 41.10 -65.22 26.24
C HIS A 802 40.22 -65.59 27.45
N ALA A 803 39.11 -66.30 27.24
CA ALA A 803 38.28 -66.78 28.34
C ALA A 803 39.02 -67.82 29.20
N ALA A 804 39.84 -68.68 28.60
CA ALA A 804 40.69 -69.62 29.33
C ALA A 804 41.78 -68.88 30.15
N ASP A 805 42.47 -67.92 29.54
CA ASP A 805 43.47 -67.08 30.21
C ASP A 805 42.84 -66.26 31.36
N ASP A 806 41.65 -65.70 31.14
CA ASP A 806 40.92 -64.92 32.14
C ASP A 806 40.41 -65.80 33.29
N ALA A 807 40.00 -67.05 33.02
CA ALA A 807 39.65 -68.01 34.05
C ALA A 807 40.85 -68.36 34.93
N GLU A 808 42.04 -68.55 34.32
CA GLU A 808 43.27 -68.73 35.07
C GLU A 808 43.67 -67.48 35.85
N ARG A 809 43.54 -66.28 35.25
CA ARG A 809 43.81 -65.00 35.91
C ARG A 809 42.92 -64.79 37.14
N ARG A 810 41.62 -65.04 36.99
CA ARG A 810 40.64 -64.97 38.09
C ARG A 810 40.96 -65.99 39.18
N ARG A 811 41.39 -67.21 38.82
CA ARG A 811 41.85 -68.23 39.78
C ARG A 811 43.11 -67.79 40.54
N ARG A 812 44.02 -67.06 39.90
CA ARG A 812 45.25 -66.51 40.51
C ARG A 812 45.03 -65.21 41.28
N GLY A 813 43.90 -64.53 41.06
CA GLY A 813 43.58 -63.24 41.67
C GLY A 813 44.38 -62.06 41.09
N GLU A 814 44.89 -62.18 39.87
CA GLU A 814 45.67 -61.13 39.22
C GLU A 814 44.74 -60.04 38.64
N PRO A 815 44.95 -58.76 38.97
CA PRO A 815 44.16 -57.68 38.39
C PRO A 815 44.58 -57.40 36.94
N LEU A 816 43.64 -56.96 36.12
CA LEU A 816 43.93 -56.33 34.83
C LEU A 816 44.70 -55.01 35.03
N ALA A 817 45.29 -54.50 33.96
CA ALA A 817 45.87 -53.16 33.95
C ALA A 817 44.87 -52.13 34.50
N PRO A 818 45.32 -51.14 35.28
CA PRO A 818 44.44 -50.15 35.90
C PRO A 818 43.49 -49.52 34.87
N PRO A 819 42.17 -49.70 35.00
CA PRO A 819 41.19 -49.16 34.05
C PRO A 819 40.94 -47.66 34.28
N TYR A 820 41.40 -47.10 35.40
CA TYR A 820 41.35 -45.67 35.64
C TYR A 820 42.57 -44.98 34.99
N PRO A 821 42.43 -43.71 34.56
CA PRO A 821 43.53 -42.99 33.96
C PRO A 821 44.65 -42.79 34.98
N CYS A 822 45.76 -43.51 34.81
CA CYS A 822 46.96 -43.46 35.64
C CYS A 822 48.19 -43.21 34.76
N PRO A 823 49.40 -42.94 35.32
CA PRO A 823 50.59 -42.73 34.51
C PRO A 823 50.91 -43.88 33.55
N GLU A 824 50.56 -45.12 33.91
CA GLU A 824 50.75 -46.32 33.06
C GLU A 824 49.65 -46.48 31.99
N ASN A 825 48.47 -45.88 32.19
CA ASN A 825 47.33 -45.91 31.27
C ASN A 825 46.66 -44.52 31.24
N PRO A 826 47.25 -43.51 30.60
CA PRO A 826 46.77 -42.13 30.68
C PRO A 826 45.37 -41.92 30.07
N TRP A 827 44.96 -42.81 29.17
CA TRP A 827 43.67 -42.77 28.49
C TRP A 827 42.56 -43.49 29.25
N GLY A 828 42.92 -44.31 30.26
CA GLY A 828 41.97 -45.07 31.05
C GLY A 828 41.18 -46.07 30.21
N TRP A 829 41.86 -46.86 29.37
CA TRP A 829 41.20 -47.92 28.60
C TRP A 829 40.49 -48.90 29.54
N ARG A 830 39.18 -49.07 29.33
CA ARG A 830 38.34 -50.00 30.09
C ARG A 830 37.72 -51.00 29.13
N LEU A 831 37.80 -52.27 29.49
CA LEU A 831 36.91 -53.28 28.91
C LEU A 831 35.49 -52.95 29.38
N VAL A 832 34.55 -52.88 28.43
CA VAL A 832 33.13 -52.70 28.74
C VAL A 832 32.69 -53.92 29.54
N LYS A 833 32.14 -53.68 30.72
CA LYS A 833 31.61 -54.76 31.56
C LYS A 833 30.28 -55.20 30.98
N ASP A 834 30.28 -56.36 30.34
CA ASP A 834 29.05 -57.03 29.92
C ASP A 834 28.53 -57.89 31.09
N ILE A 835 27.22 -57.89 31.29
CA ILE A 835 26.53 -58.67 32.33
C ILE A 835 26.73 -60.17 32.11
N LEU A 836 26.95 -60.59 30.86
CA LEU A 836 27.20 -61.98 30.51
C LEU A 836 28.64 -62.44 30.81
N ASP A 837 29.58 -61.51 31.03
CA ASP A 837 31.01 -61.77 31.23
C ASP A 837 31.49 -61.52 32.69
N ASP A 838 30.56 -61.35 33.64
CA ASP A 838 30.85 -60.98 35.04
C ASP A 838 31.72 -62.00 35.81
#